data_AF-A0A4U0X0H9-F1
#
_entry.id   AF-A0A4U0X0H9-F1
#
_cell.length_a   1.000
_cell.length_b   1.000
_cell.length_c   1.000
_cell.angle_alpha   90.00
_cell.angle_beta   90.00
_cell.angle_gamma   90.00
#
_symmetry.space_group_name_H-M   'P 1'
#
loop_
_entity.id
_entity.type
_entity.pdbx_description
1 polymer ?
#
loop_
_entity_poly.entity_id
_entity_poly.type
_entity_poly.pdbx_seq_one_letter_code
_entity_poly.pdbx_strand_id
1 'polypeptide(L)'
;MSGLRTSLRSFLQHAKSALFKASEQHSSGSPSFTFVIGNESADLDSLTSSLLYAYVRSCKPPPEAFTSLYIPLLNIPARDISLRPEFLTLLPHGDLEPGSIITLDDFHAVEAGLSPEDTRWILVDHNALQGDLGTKYATCVTGVIDHHDDEGKVPRDTGCEPRIITPSGSCTSLVTDYCRQTWDSLSDGAVQPEEHPHEYDAQLAKLALASILIDTTNLTAKGKTTEYDINAAIYLESKIRDISSMTVGFDRTSFYHEIDAAKKDIGSLHLVDILRKDYKEWTEQGDQKLGISSVVKPLSFLQAKAQNEADDVQSEDEESPFLAAIRDFAKDRSLDLYTIMTTYTSADEEFQRELFVWALTSKAVSAAKRFVDAASEELGLEDWYEAQSVEKLSSSEGDKEFRKCHFIGIGVERYLDVFRSESQKEFVTLYEAVNDVRNSCDAMRHYASLDPDSHEKSENAAHVDETQSISTFMHEMPPEVRRVLLEFISEIRNNSEFFADRIANLSQQQLASFLSFRQSLDPIDSVIAHTAPGKATSGSSKWPVRRSVEHLLSFQRHDPFSALLYTVFANSSGSNSTEDFRRTDTWATACAKIITQQKLGSDKFIMMVLDAWAGMREWSGKAGLDLFLMEVLQHGAFLLERDGNVSVRHGSQTAAMPPIMDTPTADEFFDKATMRLFEVLGAESGAGGIPNGALEIGSAIVRKLESSKKHRIAVPYFVVSRWFFSSFLLSAIVYPETQGIMTGYHITDDSRQRILRVIATRAQKIVLDMTYNWSVGSICLNHV
;
A
#
# COMPACT_ATOMS: atom_id res chain seq x y z
N MET A 1 -15.52 -46.45 1.38
CA MET A 1 -14.14 -46.64 1.86
C MET A 1 -13.44 -45.32 1.58
N SER A 2 -13.06 -44.55 2.59
CA SER A 2 -12.21 -43.37 2.35
C SER A 2 -10.90 -43.89 1.79
N GLY A 3 -10.55 -43.48 0.57
CA GLY A 3 -9.23 -43.78 0.01
C GLY A 3 -8.16 -43.28 0.98
N LEU A 4 -7.11 -44.06 1.20
CA LEU A 4 -5.97 -43.58 1.99
C LEU A 4 -5.42 -42.32 1.31
N ARG A 5 -5.16 -41.29 2.11
CA ARG A 5 -4.57 -40.03 1.65
C ARG A 5 -3.12 -40.29 1.21
N THR A 6 -2.78 -39.96 -0.03
CA THR A 6 -1.41 -40.11 -0.58
C THR A 6 -0.70 -38.78 -0.65
N SER A 7 0.63 -38.76 -0.78
CA SER A 7 1.39 -37.52 -1.04
C SER A 7 0.95 -36.81 -2.33
N LEU A 8 1.20 -35.50 -2.43
CA LEU A 8 0.88 -34.70 -3.62
C LEU A 8 1.59 -35.23 -4.88
N ARG A 9 2.86 -35.62 -4.75
CA ARG A 9 3.63 -36.28 -5.83
C ARG A 9 2.95 -37.56 -6.30
N SER A 10 2.57 -38.45 -5.37
CA SER A 10 1.94 -39.74 -5.70
C SER A 10 0.58 -39.53 -6.37
N PHE A 11 -0.17 -38.53 -5.91
CA PHE A 11 -1.43 -38.11 -6.53
C PHE A 11 -1.23 -37.67 -7.98
N LEU A 12 -0.26 -36.79 -8.26
CA LEU A 12 0.01 -36.32 -9.62
C LEU A 12 0.49 -37.45 -10.54
N GLN A 13 1.35 -38.35 -10.04
CA GLN A 13 1.76 -39.55 -10.78
C GLN A 13 0.57 -40.46 -11.11
N HIS A 14 -0.34 -40.65 -10.16
CA HIS A 14 -1.57 -41.41 -10.38
C HIS A 14 -2.48 -40.73 -11.42
N ALA A 15 -2.69 -39.42 -11.30
CA ALA A 15 -3.52 -38.65 -12.23
C ALA A 15 -2.96 -38.70 -13.66
N LYS A 16 -1.64 -38.51 -13.82
CA LYS A 16 -0.95 -38.61 -15.10
C LYS A 16 -1.05 -40.02 -15.69
N SER A 17 -0.85 -41.06 -14.88
CA SER A 17 -1.00 -42.46 -15.31
C SER A 17 -2.44 -42.79 -15.73
N ALA A 18 -3.44 -42.29 -15.00
CA ALA A 18 -4.85 -42.48 -15.33
C ALA A 18 -5.21 -41.85 -16.68
N LEU A 19 -4.72 -40.64 -16.94
CA LEU A 19 -4.90 -39.92 -18.20
C LEU A 19 -4.34 -40.72 -19.39
N PHE A 20 -3.10 -41.23 -19.28
CA PHE A 20 -2.50 -42.00 -20.38
C PHE A 20 -3.12 -43.39 -20.57
N LYS A 21 -3.47 -44.12 -19.51
CA LYS A 21 -4.11 -45.45 -19.62
C LYS A 21 -5.46 -45.40 -20.32
N ALA A 22 -6.20 -44.32 -20.12
CA ALA A 22 -7.45 -44.05 -20.80
C ALA A 22 -7.31 -43.98 -22.32
N SER A 23 -6.17 -43.47 -22.83
CA SER A 23 -5.90 -43.44 -24.27
C SER A 23 -5.64 -44.83 -24.86
N GLU A 24 -5.16 -45.79 -24.07
CA GLU A 24 -4.80 -47.13 -24.57
C GLU A 24 -5.99 -48.12 -24.58
N GLN A 25 -7.01 -47.90 -23.75
CA GLN A 25 -8.13 -48.83 -23.57
C GLN A 25 -9.38 -48.39 -24.34
N HIS A 26 -9.38 -48.54 -25.67
CA HIS A 26 -10.53 -48.23 -26.55
C HIS A 26 -11.70 -49.23 -26.47
N SER A 27 -11.75 -50.14 -25.49
CA SER A 27 -12.64 -51.33 -25.54
C SER A 27 -13.55 -51.53 -24.34
N SER A 28 -13.52 -50.65 -23.32
CA SER A 28 -14.24 -50.85 -22.06
C SER A 28 -14.86 -49.55 -21.50
N GLY A 29 -15.77 -48.92 -22.25
CA GLY A 29 -16.39 -47.64 -21.87
C GLY A 29 -15.44 -46.45 -22.01
N SER A 30 -15.96 -45.29 -22.43
CA SER A 30 -15.13 -44.08 -22.52
C SER A 30 -14.70 -43.65 -21.11
N PRO A 31 -13.40 -43.43 -20.86
CA PRO A 31 -12.92 -42.96 -19.57
C PRO A 31 -13.37 -41.50 -19.38
N SER A 32 -14.06 -41.24 -18.26
CA SER A 32 -14.52 -39.90 -17.92
C SER A 32 -13.54 -39.17 -17.00
N PHE A 33 -13.39 -37.86 -17.19
CA PHE A 33 -12.43 -37.04 -16.45
C PHE A 33 -13.03 -35.73 -15.95
N THR A 34 -12.61 -35.29 -14.77
CA THR A 34 -12.83 -33.92 -14.29
C THR A 34 -11.50 -33.19 -14.29
N PHE A 35 -11.38 -32.14 -15.10
CA PHE A 35 -10.21 -31.28 -15.17
C PHE A 35 -10.40 -30.02 -14.32
N VAL A 36 -9.34 -29.59 -13.66
CA VAL A 36 -9.28 -28.32 -12.92
C VAL A 36 -8.20 -27.48 -13.56
N ILE A 37 -8.55 -26.33 -14.13
CA ILE A 37 -7.66 -25.56 -15.00
C ILE A 37 -7.61 -24.09 -14.60
N GLY A 38 -6.39 -23.55 -14.55
CA GLY A 38 -6.09 -22.12 -14.42
C GLY A 38 -6.16 -21.37 -15.76
N ASN A 39 -6.00 -20.06 -15.75
CA ASN A 39 -6.01 -19.24 -16.96
C ASN A 39 -4.78 -19.50 -17.85
N GLU A 40 -4.77 -18.94 -19.06
CA GLU A 40 -3.72 -19.10 -20.07
C GLU A 40 -2.39 -18.40 -19.73
N SER A 41 -2.37 -17.41 -18.82
CA SER A 41 -1.10 -16.87 -18.33
C SER A 41 -0.38 -17.88 -17.43
N ALA A 42 -1.13 -18.84 -16.85
CA ALA A 42 -0.61 -19.94 -16.05
C ALA A 42 0.43 -19.43 -15.04
N ASP A 43 0.06 -18.40 -14.29
CA ASP A 43 0.87 -17.85 -13.22
C ASP A 43 0.79 -18.72 -11.95
N LEU A 44 1.36 -18.22 -10.85
CA LEU A 44 1.35 -18.95 -9.59
C LEU A 44 -0.05 -19.19 -9.07
N ASP A 45 -0.98 -18.24 -9.23
CA ASP A 45 -2.33 -18.35 -8.69
C ASP A 45 -3.11 -19.44 -9.41
N SER A 46 -3.02 -19.48 -10.74
CA SER A 46 -3.56 -20.55 -11.58
C SER A 46 -2.97 -21.93 -11.27
N LEU A 47 -1.65 -22.04 -11.09
CA LEU A 47 -0.98 -23.31 -10.75
C LEU A 47 -1.42 -23.83 -9.38
N THR A 48 -1.33 -23.00 -8.35
CA THR A 48 -1.53 -23.46 -6.96
C THR A 48 -3.02 -23.65 -6.66
N SER A 49 -3.91 -22.83 -7.22
CA SER A 49 -5.36 -23.01 -7.16
C SER A 49 -5.79 -24.36 -7.74
N SER A 50 -5.28 -24.71 -8.93
CA SER A 50 -5.66 -25.96 -9.60
C SER A 50 -5.13 -27.19 -8.85
N LEU A 51 -3.87 -27.15 -8.40
CA LEU A 51 -3.26 -28.21 -7.58
C LEU A 51 -4.03 -28.43 -6.27
N LEU A 52 -4.31 -27.35 -5.53
CA LEU A 52 -5.00 -27.40 -4.24
C LEU A 52 -6.40 -28.00 -4.38
N TYR A 53 -7.19 -27.45 -5.30
CA TYR A 53 -8.56 -27.92 -5.53
C TYR A 53 -8.57 -29.39 -5.93
N ALA A 54 -7.77 -29.75 -6.94
CA ALA A 54 -7.78 -31.11 -7.49
C ALA A 54 -7.32 -32.16 -6.46
N TYR A 55 -6.28 -31.85 -5.68
CA TYR A 55 -5.77 -32.76 -4.66
C TYR A 55 -6.77 -33.00 -3.53
N VAL A 56 -7.32 -31.92 -2.93
CA VAL A 56 -8.28 -32.05 -1.82
C VAL A 56 -9.55 -32.78 -2.28
N ARG A 57 -10.06 -32.44 -3.47
CA ARG A 57 -11.28 -33.05 -4.02
C ARG A 57 -11.07 -34.51 -4.43
N SER A 58 -9.89 -34.90 -4.89
CA SER A 58 -9.59 -36.31 -5.20
C SER A 58 -9.42 -37.16 -3.94
N CYS A 59 -8.92 -36.58 -2.85
CA CYS A 59 -8.82 -37.27 -1.57
C CYS A 59 -10.20 -37.53 -0.95
N LYS A 60 -11.16 -36.63 -1.17
CA LYS A 60 -12.54 -36.75 -0.65
C LYS A 60 -13.56 -36.21 -1.65
N PRO A 61 -13.87 -36.97 -2.71
CA PRO A 61 -14.82 -36.53 -3.73
C PRO A 61 -16.24 -36.47 -3.14
N PRO A 62 -17.07 -35.49 -3.56
CA PRO A 62 -18.48 -35.48 -3.21
C PRO A 62 -19.21 -36.74 -3.66
N PRO A 63 -20.30 -37.14 -2.98
CA PRO A 63 -21.06 -38.34 -3.35
C PRO A 63 -21.61 -38.29 -4.79
N GLU A 64 -21.99 -37.10 -5.26
CA GLU A 64 -22.53 -36.84 -6.59
C GLU A 64 -21.46 -36.43 -7.62
N ALA A 65 -20.17 -36.53 -7.28
CA ALA A 65 -19.08 -36.15 -8.16
C ALA A 65 -19.12 -36.95 -9.48
N PHE A 66 -18.85 -36.26 -10.60
CA PHE A 66 -18.78 -36.87 -11.92
C PHE A 66 -17.68 -37.96 -11.98
N THR A 67 -16.53 -37.69 -11.37
CA THR A 67 -15.43 -38.65 -11.20
C THR A 67 -14.87 -38.56 -9.78
N SER A 68 -14.24 -39.64 -9.31
CA SER A 68 -13.52 -39.62 -8.03
C SER A 68 -12.16 -38.92 -8.11
N LEU A 69 -11.62 -38.77 -9.32
CA LEU A 69 -10.31 -38.18 -9.60
C LEU A 69 -10.51 -36.84 -10.33
N TYR A 70 -9.89 -35.80 -9.78
CA TYR A 70 -9.81 -34.46 -10.34
C TYR A 70 -8.38 -34.27 -10.83
N ILE A 71 -8.19 -33.88 -12.09
CA ILE A 71 -6.88 -33.74 -12.72
C ILE A 71 -6.54 -32.25 -12.79
N PRO A 72 -5.52 -31.76 -12.04
CA PRO A 72 -5.05 -30.40 -12.22
C PRO A 72 -4.36 -30.30 -13.57
N LEU A 73 -4.78 -29.36 -14.40
CA LEU A 73 -4.24 -29.13 -15.74
C LEU A 73 -3.67 -27.72 -15.82
N LEU A 74 -2.37 -27.61 -16.04
CA LEU A 74 -1.70 -26.34 -16.26
C LEU A 74 -1.85 -25.92 -17.73
N ASN A 75 -2.36 -24.71 -17.97
CA ASN A 75 -2.77 -24.21 -19.29
C ASN A 75 -1.59 -23.67 -20.14
N ILE A 76 -0.47 -24.40 -20.16
CA ILE A 76 0.71 -24.12 -21.00
C ILE A 76 1.37 -25.45 -21.42
N PRO A 77 2.20 -25.48 -22.47
CA PRO A 77 3.01 -26.65 -22.78
C PRO A 77 4.12 -26.86 -21.73
N ALA A 78 4.59 -28.10 -21.58
CA ALA A 78 5.57 -28.48 -20.55
C ALA A 78 6.89 -27.72 -20.66
N ARG A 79 7.32 -27.38 -21.88
CA ARG A 79 8.53 -26.56 -22.12
C ARG A 79 8.45 -25.18 -21.46
N ASP A 80 7.25 -24.62 -21.31
CA ASP A 80 7.06 -23.24 -20.84
C ASP A 80 7.03 -23.13 -19.30
N ILE A 81 7.04 -24.26 -18.58
CA ILE A 81 7.28 -24.31 -17.13
C ILE A 81 8.67 -23.75 -16.80
N SER A 82 9.67 -24.04 -17.64
CA SER A 82 11.05 -23.56 -17.43
C SER A 82 11.19 -22.04 -17.56
N LEU A 83 10.22 -21.37 -18.19
CA LEU A 83 10.17 -19.91 -18.33
C LEU A 83 9.68 -19.21 -17.07
N ARG A 84 9.30 -19.96 -16.04
CA ARG A 84 8.78 -19.46 -14.76
C ARG A 84 9.73 -19.88 -13.65
N PRO A 85 10.83 -19.14 -13.41
CA PRO A 85 11.79 -19.49 -12.35
C PRO A 85 11.13 -19.60 -10.97
N GLU A 86 10.07 -18.83 -10.73
CA GLU A 86 9.23 -18.94 -9.54
C GLU A 86 8.60 -20.33 -9.37
N PHE A 87 8.27 -21.04 -10.45
CA PHE A 87 7.80 -22.43 -10.37
C PHE A 87 8.93 -23.36 -9.97
N LEU A 88 10.12 -23.17 -10.55
CA LEU A 88 11.29 -24.01 -10.27
C LEU A 88 11.74 -23.87 -8.81
N THR A 89 11.59 -22.68 -8.22
CA THR A 89 11.85 -22.42 -6.81
C THR A 89 10.72 -22.96 -5.92
N LEU A 90 9.45 -22.83 -6.33
CA LEU A 90 8.32 -23.22 -5.50
C LEU A 90 8.06 -24.74 -5.45
N LEU A 91 8.13 -25.44 -6.58
CA LEU A 91 7.78 -26.86 -6.68
C LEU A 91 8.52 -27.77 -5.68
N PRO A 92 9.83 -27.59 -5.40
CA PRO A 92 10.55 -28.36 -4.38
C PRO A 92 9.95 -28.24 -2.97
N HIS A 93 9.31 -27.11 -2.62
CA HIS A 93 8.61 -26.96 -1.33
C HIS A 93 7.41 -27.90 -1.18
N GLY A 94 6.87 -28.38 -2.31
CA GLY A 94 5.79 -29.37 -2.37
C GLY A 94 6.24 -30.80 -2.67
N ASP A 95 7.55 -31.08 -2.62
CA ASP A 95 8.16 -32.33 -3.10
C ASP A 95 7.79 -32.63 -4.57
N LEU A 96 7.74 -31.59 -5.42
CA LEU A 96 7.41 -31.70 -6.83
C LEU A 96 8.59 -31.34 -7.73
N GLU A 97 8.58 -31.92 -8.91
CA GLU A 97 9.49 -31.56 -10.01
C GLU A 97 8.65 -31.10 -11.21
N PRO A 98 9.20 -30.27 -12.12
CA PRO A 98 8.49 -29.79 -13.30
C PRO A 98 7.77 -30.88 -14.10
N GLY A 99 8.39 -32.05 -14.29
CA GLY A 99 7.80 -33.18 -15.02
C GLY A 99 6.60 -33.85 -14.33
N SER A 100 6.39 -33.57 -13.05
CA SER A 100 5.23 -34.06 -12.28
C SER A 100 3.96 -33.30 -12.62
N ILE A 101 4.07 -32.07 -13.13
CA ILE A 101 2.92 -31.23 -13.48
C ILE A 101 2.27 -31.77 -14.77
N ILE A 102 0.94 -31.80 -14.77
CA ILE A 102 0.15 -32.21 -15.92
C ILE A 102 -0.17 -30.94 -16.73
N THR A 103 0.19 -30.95 -18.00
CA THR A 103 0.19 -29.78 -18.89
C THR A 103 -0.69 -30.03 -20.11
N LEU A 104 -0.84 -29.00 -20.95
CA LEU A 104 -1.55 -29.16 -22.22
C LEU A 104 -0.92 -30.24 -23.12
N ASP A 105 0.39 -30.47 -23.05
CA ASP A 105 1.05 -31.54 -23.81
C ASP A 105 0.52 -32.93 -23.41
N ASP A 106 0.29 -33.14 -22.10
CA ASP A 106 -0.26 -34.40 -21.57
C ASP A 106 -1.75 -34.54 -21.96
N PHE A 107 -2.50 -33.44 -21.96
CA PHE A 107 -3.91 -33.43 -22.36
C PHE A 107 -4.09 -33.69 -23.86
N HIS A 108 -3.38 -32.96 -24.73
CA HIS A 108 -3.46 -33.10 -26.18
C HIS A 108 -3.03 -34.49 -26.66
N ALA A 109 -2.14 -35.17 -25.93
CA ALA A 109 -1.79 -36.55 -26.21
C ALA A 109 -2.98 -37.52 -26.13
N VAL A 110 -4.01 -37.18 -25.34
CA VAL A 110 -5.20 -38.04 -25.13
C VAL A 110 -6.48 -37.43 -25.67
N GLU A 111 -6.49 -36.14 -25.99
CA GLU A 111 -7.67 -35.34 -26.36
C GLU A 111 -8.47 -35.95 -27.53
N ALA A 112 -7.79 -36.56 -28.51
CA ALA A 112 -8.44 -37.19 -29.65
C ALA A 112 -9.35 -38.38 -29.26
N GLY A 113 -9.11 -39.00 -28.11
CA GLY A 113 -9.91 -40.08 -27.54
C GLY A 113 -10.97 -39.63 -26.53
N LEU A 114 -11.08 -38.32 -26.24
CA LEU A 114 -11.99 -37.78 -25.25
C LEU A 114 -13.13 -36.99 -25.90
N SER A 115 -14.35 -37.52 -25.79
CA SER A 115 -15.55 -36.78 -26.17
C SER A 115 -15.87 -35.71 -25.11
N PRO A 116 -16.36 -34.51 -25.49
CA PRO A 116 -16.72 -33.47 -24.52
C PRO A 116 -17.68 -33.95 -23.41
N GLU A 117 -18.63 -34.83 -23.75
CA GLU A 117 -19.59 -35.43 -22.81
C GLU A 117 -18.95 -36.27 -21.69
N ASP A 118 -17.78 -36.84 -21.94
CA ASP A 118 -16.97 -37.61 -20.99
C ASP A 118 -16.09 -36.72 -20.11
N THR A 119 -16.16 -35.39 -20.28
CA THR A 119 -15.33 -34.44 -19.54
C THR A 119 -16.17 -33.48 -18.70
N ARG A 120 -15.63 -33.06 -17.57
CA ARG A 120 -16.10 -31.93 -16.78
C ARG A 120 -14.95 -31.00 -16.49
N TRP A 121 -15.23 -29.70 -16.49
CA TRP A 121 -14.23 -28.66 -16.34
C TRP A 121 -14.58 -27.75 -15.18
N ILE A 122 -13.59 -27.53 -14.32
CA ILE A 122 -13.67 -26.61 -13.19
C ILE A 122 -12.62 -25.54 -13.43
N LEU A 123 -13.08 -24.29 -13.49
CA LEU A 123 -12.22 -23.16 -13.75
C LEU A 123 -11.76 -22.57 -12.43
N VAL A 124 -10.47 -22.31 -12.32
CA VAL A 124 -9.89 -21.53 -11.24
C VAL A 124 -9.14 -20.35 -11.84
N ASP A 125 -9.19 -19.19 -11.18
CA ASP A 125 -8.44 -17.99 -11.60
C ASP A 125 -8.84 -17.44 -13.00
N HIS A 126 -10.01 -17.88 -13.50
CA HIS A 126 -10.77 -17.32 -14.60
C HIS A 126 -12.19 -17.88 -14.61
N ASN A 127 -13.09 -17.23 -15.36
CA ASN A 127 -14.48 -17.66 -15.50
C ASN A 127 -14.93 -17.86 -16.96
N ALA A 128 -13.99 -17.93 -17.91
CA ALA A 128 -14.25 -18.27 -19.30
C ALA A 128 -13.13 -19.11 -19.90
N LEU A 129 -13.44 -20.29 -20.45
CA LEU A 129 -12.49 -21.03 -21.28
C LEU A 129 -12.30 -20.28 -22.61
N GLN A 130 -11.04 -20.09 -22.99
CA GLN A 130 -10.64 -19.39 -24.22
C GLN A 130 -10.07 -20.37 -25.27
N GLY A 131 -9.88 -19.88 -26.49
CA GLY A 131 -9.20 -20.62 -27.58
C GLY A 131 -9.90 -21.93 -27.98
N ASP A 132 -9.07 -22.92 -28.33
CA ASP A 132 -9.54 -24.25 -28.76
C ASP A 132 -10.30 -24.99 -27.66
N LEU A 133 -9.84 -24.85 -26.40
CA LEU A 133 -10.53 -25.42 -25.24
C LEU A 133 -11.93 -24.80 -25.06
N GLY A 134 -12.04 -23.47 -25.16
CA GLY A 134 -13.33 -22.78 -25.11
C GLY A 134 -14.28 -23.21 -26.23
N THR A 135 -13.75 -23.36 -27.45
CA THR A 135 -14.56 -23.79 -28.60
C THR A 135 -15.15 -25.19 -28.42
N LYS A 136 -14.39 -26.10 -27.79
CA LYS A 136 -14.73 -27.52 -27.73
C LYS A 136 -15.38 -27.95 -26.40
N TYR A 137 -15.03 -27.30 -25.29
CA TYR A 137 -15.38 -27.74 -23.93
C TYR A 137 -16.14 -26.70 -23.10
N ALA A 138 -16.45 -25.50 -23.62
CA ALA A 138 -17.18 -24.48 -22.85
C ALA A 138 -18.52 -24.98 -22.27
N THR A 139 -19.24 -25.85 -22.98
CA THR A 139 -20.50 -26.44 -22.49
C THR A 139 -20.32 -27.50 -21.40
N CYS A 140 -19.08 -27.93 -21.16
CA CYS A 140 -18.71 -28.93 -20.16
C CYS A 140 -18.15 -28.30 -18.88
N VAL A 141 -18.12 -26.97 -18.79
CA VAL A 141 -17.76 -26.23 -17.58
C VAL A 141 -18.87 -26.38 -16.56
N THR A 142 -18.53 -26.98 -15.42
CA THR A 142 -19.48 -27.26 -14.34
C THR A 142 -19.11 -26.64 -13.03
N GLY A 143 -17.98 -25.96 -12.88
CA GLY A 143 -17.62 -25.25 -11.65
C GLY A 143 -16.66 -24.09 -11.91
N VAL A 144 -16.66 -23.11 -11.01
CA VAL A 144 -15.76 -21.96 -11.06
C VAL A 144 -15.45 -21.44 -9.66
N ILE A 145 -14.18 -21.11 -9.42
CA ILE A 145 -13.72 -20.26 -8.31
C ILE A 145 -12.79 -19.20 -8.91
N ASP A 146 -13.19 -17.93 -8.88
CA ASP A 146 -12.45 -16.85 -9.54
C ASP A 146 -12.58 -15.53 -8.77
N HIS A 147 -11.61 -14.65 -8.98
CA HIS A 147 -11.56 -13.31 -8.39
C HIS A 147 -11.62 -12.16 -9.41
N HIS A 148 -11.69 -12.48 -10.71
CA HIS A 148 -11.93 -11.52 -11.79
C HIS A 148 -13.41 -11.17 -11.95
N ASP A 149 -13.69 -10.22 -12.86
CA ASP A 149 -15.05 -9.85 -13.23
C ASP A 149 -15.80 -11.01 -13.90
N ASP A 150 -17.07 -11.23 -13.52
CA ASP A 150 -17.91 -12.31 -14.07
C ASP A 150 -18.30 -12.02 -15.54
N GLU A 151 -17.75 -12.78 -16.48
CA GLU A 151 -18.06 -12.70 -17.91
C GLU A 151 -19.40 -13.37 -18.28
N GLY A 152 -20.09 -13.99 -17.32
CA GLY A 152 -21.38 -14.64 -17.53
C GLY A 152 -21.31 -15.90 -18.40
N LYS A 153 -20.12 -16.50 -18.58
CA LYS A 153 -19.91 -17.71 -19.38
C LYS A 153 -20.20 -19.00 -18.62
N VAL A 154 -19.96 -19.00 -17.30
CA VAL A 154 -20.25 -20.16 -16.44
C VAL A 154 -21.73 -20.19 -16.06
N PRO A 155 -22.43 -21.34 -16.22
CA PRO A 155 -23.81 -21.49 -15.78
C PRO A 155 -24.03 -21.08 -14.32
N ARG A 156 -25.23 -20.57 -14.01
CA ARG A 156 -25.60 -20.24 -12.62
C ARG A 156 -25.77 -21.48 -11.74
N ASP A 157 -26.20 -22.58 -12.34
CA ASP A 157 -26.34 -23.87 -11.68
C ASP A 157 -25.18 -24.78 -12.08
N THR A 158 -24.27 -24.98 -11.14
CA THR A 158 -23.04 -25.79 -11.26
C THR A 158 -23.21 -27.18 -10.62
N GLY A 159 -24.45 -27.57 -10.25
CA GLY A 159 -24.72 -28.85 -9.62
C GLY A 159 -24.00 -29.02 -8.28
N CYS A 160 -23.12 -30.02 -8.17
CA CYS A 160 -22.35 -30.30 -6.95
C CYS A 160 -21.04 -29.49 -6.84
N GLU A 161 -20.67 -28.76 -7.89
CA GLU A 161 -19.46 -27.95 -7.93
C GLU A 161 -19.74 -26.48 -7.59
N PRO A 162 -18.75 -25.71 -7.12
CA PRO A 162 -18.96 -24.33 -6.71
C PRO A 162 -19.12 -23.38 -7.90
N ARG A 163 -19.82 -22.27 -7.66
CA ARG A 163 -19.77 -21.05 -8.48
C ARG A 163 -19.43 -19.87 -7.57
N ILE A 164 -18.16 -19.62 -7.36
CA ILE A 164 -17.65 -18.55 -6.51
C ILE A 164 -16.91 -17.56 -7.41
N ILE A 165 -17.47 -16.37 -7.60
CA ILE A 165 -16.80 -15.29 -8.34
C ILE A 165 -16.89 -14.06 -7.45
N THR A 166 -15.80 -13.75 -6.75
CA THR A 166 -15.77 -12.75 -5.68
C THR A 166 -14.41 -12.05 -5.66
N PRO A 167 -14.35 -10.71 -5.54
CA PRO A 167 -13.09 -10.00 -5.41
C PRO A 167 -12.22 -10.55 -4.26
N SER A 168 -10.98 -10.88 -4.58
CA SER A 168 -9.95 -11.40 -3.66
C SER A 168 -8.58 -10.98 -4.19
N GLY A 169 -7.57 -10.88 -3.32
CA GLY A 169 -6.21 -10.60 -3.77
C GLY A 169 -5.65 -11.75 -4.60
N SER A 170 -5.93 -12.98 -4.18
CA SER A 170 -5.60 -14.21 -4.91
C SER A 170 -6.82 -15.14 -5.00
N CYS A 171 -7.01 -15.79 -6.15
CA CYS A 171 -7.95 -16.89 -6.33
C CYS A 171 -7.64 -18.06 -5.39
N THR A 172 -6.36 -18.32 -5.12
CA THR A 172 -5.93 -19.38 -4.20
C THR A 172 -6.50 -19.20 -2.80
N SER A 173 -6.77 -17.97 -2.37
CA SER A 173 -7.43 -17.70 -1.09
C SER A 173 -8.87 -18.20 -1.06
N LEU A 174 -9.60 -18.01 -2.16
CA LEU A 174 -10.97 -18.51 -2.32
C LEU A 174 -11.00 -20.04 -2.39
N VAL A 175 -10.07 -20.64 -3.14
CA VAL A 175 -9.94 -22.11 -3.22
C VAL A 175 -9.59 -22.68 -1.86
N THR A 176 -8.67 -22.05 -1.11
CA THR A 176 -8.31 -22.46 0.25
C THR A 176 -9.51 -22.44 1.18
N ASP A 177 -10.28 -21.36 1.15
CA ASP A 177 -11.47 -21.24 2.00
C ASP A 177 -12.53 -22.28 1.65
N TYR A 178 -12.80 -22.49 0.36
CA TYR A 178 -13.73 -23.52 -0.13
C TYR A 178 -13.30 -24.94 0.29
N CYS A 179 -12.01 -25.26 0.16
CA CYS A 179 -11.48 -26.58 0.49
C CYS A 179 -11.27 -26.79 2.00
N ARG A 180 -11.25 -25.74 2.83
CA ARG A 180 -10.89 -25.75 4.25
C ARG A 180 -11.52 -26.89 5.05
N GLN A 181 -12.85 -26.99 5.05
CA GLN A 181 -13.56 -28.01 5.83
C GLN A 181 -13.21 -29.45 5.38
N THR A 182 -13.11 -29.65 4.06
CA THR A 182 -12.75 -30.95 3.49
C THR A 182 -11.31 -31.30 3.85
N TRP A 183 -10.40 -30.34 3.72
CA TRP A 183 -8.98 -30.47 4.06
C TRP A 183 -8.80 -30.79 5.55
N ASP A 184 -9.44 -30.07 6.46
CA ASP A 184 -9.35 -30.36 7.91
C ASP A 184 -9.81 -31.78 8.24
N SER A 185 -10.90 -32.23 7.63
CA SER A 185 -11.37 -33.60 7.82
C SER A 185 -10.42 -34.68 7.27
N LEU A 186 -9.56 -34.33 6.30
CA LEU A 186 -8.50 -35.19 5.79
C LEU A 186 -7.27 -35.19 6.71
N SER A 187 -6.98 -34.07 7.38
CA SER A 187 -5.93 -33.99 8.40
C SER A 187 -6.30 -34.83 9.64
N ASP A 188 -7.57 -34.84 10.05
CA ASP A 188 -8.06 -35.58 11.22
C ASP A 188 -8.27 -37.09 10.96
N GLY A 189 -8.47 -37.47 9.69
CA GLY A 189 -8.89 -38.80 9.27
C GLY A 189 -7.73 -39.73 8.88
N ALA A 190 -7.13 -40.39 9.87
CA ALA A 190 -6.33 -41.62 9.77
C ALA A 190 -5.19 -41.66 8.72
N VAL A 191 -3.95 -41.60 9.21
CA VAL A 191 -2.78 -42.13 8.48
C VAL A 191 -2.20 -43.31 9.26
N GLN A 192 -1.65 -44.28 8.53
CA GLN A 192 -0.89 -45.38 9.10
C GLN A 192 0.27 -44.84 9.98
N PRO A 193 0.80 -45.64 10.93
CA PRO A 193 1.91 -45.21 11.79
C PRO A 193 3.22 -44.83 11.05
N GLU A 194 3.29 -45.03 9.73
CA GLU A 194 4.52 -44.94 8.91
C GLU A 194 4.54 -43.76 7.91
N GLU A 195 3.46 -42.97 7.79
CA GLU A 195 3.41 -41.80 6.90
C GLU A 195 3.14 -40.52 7.72
N HIS A 196 3.74 -39.39 7.34
CA HIS A 196 3.68 -38.11 8.06
C HIS A 196 2.56 -37.20 7.47
N PRO A 197 1.27 -37.31 7.89
CA PRO A 197 0.16 -36.51 7.34
C PRO A 197 0.39 -35.00 7.38
N HIS A 198 1.01 -34.54 8.46
CA HIS A 198 1.33 -33.13 8.65
C HIS A 198 2.28 -32.63 7.57
N GLU A 199 3.19 -33.47 7.05
CA GLU A 199 4.10 -33.14 5.95
C GLU A 199 3.35 -32.82 4.66
N TYR A 200 2.33 -33.61 4.31
CA TYR A 200 1.52 -33.38 3.13
C TYR A 200 0.69 -32.09 3.26
N ASP A 201 0.24 -31.77 4.48
CA ASP A 201 -0.45 -30.50 4.77
C ASP A 201 0.47 -29.31 4.56
N ALA A 202 1.68 -29.31 5.13
CA ALA A 202 2.58 -28.18 4.97
C ALA A 202 3.11 -28.03 3.55
N GLN A 203 3.40 -29.13 2.84
CA GLN A 203 3.81 -29.09 1.43
C GLN A 203 2.75 -28.38 0.58
N LEU A 204 1.49 -28.80 0.68
CA LEU A 204 0.39 -28.17 -0.05
C LEU A 204 0.14 -26.73 0.41
N ALA A 205 0.25 -26.47 1.72
CA ALA A 205 0.04 -25.15 2.29
C ALA A 205 1.12 -24.14 1.85
N LYS A 206 2.38 -24.56 1.71
CA LYS A 206 3.44 -23.70 1.16
C LYS A 206 3.18 -23.32 -0.29
N LEU A 207 2.73 -24.28 -1.11
CA LEU A 207 2.35 -24.00 -2.50
C LEU A 207 1.23 -22.97 -2.55
N ALA A 208 0.15 -23.18 -1.80
CA ALA A 208 -0.99 -22.26 -1.77
C ALA A 208 -0.64 -20.89 -1.16
N LEU A 209 0.22 -20.84 -0.15
CA LEU A 209 0.62 -19.59 0.48
C LEU A 209 1.47 -18.73 -0.46
N ALA A 210 2.30 -19.35 -1.31
CA ALA A 210 3.18 -18.62 -2.22
C ALA A 210 2.42 -17.71 -3.20
N SER A 211 1.35 -18.19 -3.84
CA SER A 211 0.53 -17.36 -4.74
C SER A 211 -0.11 -16.20 -3.98
N ILE A 212 -0.73 -16.47 -2.83
CA ILE A 212 -1.35 -15.44 -1.99
C ILE A 212 -0.34 -14.34 -1.64
N LEU A 213 0.86 -14.70 -1.20
CA LEU A 213 1.89 -13.71 -0.83
C LEU A 213 2.39 -12.92 -2.04
N ILE A 214 2.56 -13.55 -3.20
CA ILE A 214 3.01 -12.87 -4.42
C ILE A 214 1.94 -11.91 -4.94
N ASP A 215 0.68 -12.30 -4.93
CA ASP A 215 -0.42 -11.47 -5.43
C ASP A 215 -0.76 -10.29 -4.54
N THR A 216 -0.53 -10.42 -3.24
CA THR A 216 -0.87 -9.41 -2.24
C THR A 216 0.34 -8.61 -1.74
N THR A 217 1.52 -8.81 -2.32
CA THR A 217 2.78 -8.20 -1.86
C THR A 217 3.00 -8.46 -0.36
N ASN A 218 3.05 -9.73 0.04
CA ASN A 218 3.14 -10.16 1.43
C ASN A 218 2.00 -9.60 2.31
N LEU A 219 0.77 -9.58 1.79
CA LEU A 219 -0.44 -9.03 2.41
C LEU A 219 -0.42 -7.50 2.64
N THR A 220 0.49 -6.76 2.01
CA THR A 220 0.63 -5.30 2.20
C THR A 220 -0.04 -4.44 1.12
N ALA A 221 -0.51 -5.05 0.01
CA ALA A 221 -1.16 -4.36 -1.09
C ALA A 221 -2.58 -3.85 -0.72
N LYS A 222 -2.67 -2.65 -0.14
CA LYS A 222 -3.90 -2.06 0.43
C LYS A 222 -5.15 -2.09 -0.48
N GLY A 223 -4.97 -2.02 -1.80
CA GLY A 223 -6.07 -2.03 -2.78
C GLY A 223 -6.48 -3.42 -3.29
N LYS A 224 -5.65 -4.45 -3.07
CA LYS A 224 -5.83 -5.80 -3.61
C LYS A 224 -6.06 -6.84 -2.50
N THR A 225 -5.41 -6.69 -1.35
CA THR A 225 -5.55 -7.61 -0.21
C THR A 225 -6.93 -7.51 0.44
N THR A 226 -7.61 -8.65 0.59
CA THR A 226 -8.93 -8.78 1.21
C THR A 226 -8.87 -9.63 2.49
N GLU A 227 -10.01 -9.73 3.20
CA GLU A 227 -10.12 -10.64 4.36
C GLU A 227 -9.96 -12.11 3.97
N TYR A 228 -10.32 -12.50 2.73
CA TYR A 228 -10.09 -13.86 2.25
C TYR A 228 -8.59 -14.19 2.25
N ASP A 229 -7.75 -13.27 1.78
CA ASP A 229 -6.30 -13.45 1.73
C ASP A 229 -5.68 -13.58 3.12
N ILE A 230 -6.08 -12.71 4.05
CA ILE A 230 -5.58 -12.72 5.42
C ILE A 230 -6.00 -14.03 6.13
N ASN A 231 -7.26 -14.44 6.00
CA ASN A 231 -7.78 -15.63 6.66
C ASN A 231 -7.24 -16.93 6.04
N ALA A 232 -6.99 -16.96 4.73
CA ALA A 232 -6.34 -18.07 4.05
C ALA A 232 -4.87 -18.16 4.48
N ALA A 233 -4.12 -17.05 4.49
CA ALA A 233 -2.73 -17.04 4.92
C ALA A 233 -2.56 -17.54 6.37
N ILE A 234 -3.39 -17.06 7.32
CA ILE A 234 -3.37 -17.53 8.72
C ILE A 234 -3.57 -19.04 8.81
N TYR A 235 -4.52 -19.58 8.04
CA TYR A 235 -4.83 -21.01 8.01
C TYR A 235 -3.71 -21.85 7.39
N LEU A 236 -3.14 -21.41 6.27
CA LEU A 236 -2.05 -22.11 5.62
C LEU A 236 -0.80 -22.09 6.51
N GLU A 237 -0.50 -20.96 7.15
CA GLU A 237 0.57 -20.88 8.15
C GLU A 237 0.35 -21.80 9.35
N SER A 238 -0.89 -22.05 9.78
CA SER A 238 -1.14 -23.01 10.86
C SER A 238 -0.84 -24.44 10.39
N LYS A 239 -1.24 -24.81 9.17
CA LYS A 239 -0.90 -26.11 8.56
C LYS A 239 0.61 -26.32 8.41
N ILE A 240 1.38 -25.24 8.15
CA ILE A 240 2.84 -25.29 8.09
C ILE A 240 3.46 -25.45 9.49
N ARG A 241 2.92 -24.72 10.48
CA ARG A 241 3.44 -24.70 11.86
C ARG A 241 3.26 -26.03 12.59
N ASP A 242 2.23 -26.80 12.27
CA ASP A 242 1.97 -28.12 12.88
C ASP A 242 3.15 -29.11 12.76
N ILE A 243 4.06 -28.92 11.79
CA ILE A 243 5.31 -29.71 11.66
C ILE A 243 6.47 -29.15 12.50
N SER A 244 6.54 -27.83 12.65
CA SER A 244 7.75 -27.10 13.06
C SER A 244 8.15 -27.21 14.54
N SER A 245 7.56 -28.14 15.30
CA SER A 245 8.01 -28.45 16.68
C SER A 245 9.45 -29.02 16.74
N MET A 246 10.10 -29.30 15.61
CA MET A 246 11.46 -29.87 15.53
C MET A 246 12.46 -29.17 14.57
N THR A 247 12.12 -28.06 13.90
CA THR A 247 13.04 -27.32 12.99
C THR A 247 12.85 -25.80 13.04
N VAL A 248 13.82 -25.05 12.51
CA VAL A 248 13.80 -23.58 12.36
C VAL A 248 12.40 -23.11 11.90
N GLY A 249 11.81 -22.18 12.63
CA GLY A 249 10.43 -21.71 12.38
C GLY A 249 10.27 -21.18 10.96
N PHE A 250 9.12 -21.45 10.35
CA PHE A 250 8.76 -20.89 9.04
C PHE A 250 8.64 -19.37 9.14
N ASP A 251 9.42 -18.64 8.35
CA ASP A 251 9.30 -17.19 8.20
C ASP A 251 8.63 -16.83 6.87
N ARG A 252 7.43 -16.26 6.98
CA ARG A 252 6.62 -15.82 5.84
C ARG A 252 7.35 -14.79 4.99
N THR A 253 8.06 -13.86 5.62
CA THR A 253 8.70 -12.76 4.90
C THR A 253 9.90 -13.26 4.10
N SER A 254 10.75 -14.10 4.69
CA SER A 254 11.82 -14.78 3.95
C SER A 254 11.27 -15.64 2.81
N PHE A 255 10.18 -16.38 3.02
CA PHE A 255 9.57 -17.21 1.99
C PHE A 255 9.01 -16.35 0.83
N TYR A 256 8.33 -15.24 1.14
CA TYR A 256 7.89 -14.28 0.12
C TYR A 256 9.07 -13.74 -0.70
N HIS A 257 10.16 -13.31 -0.05
CA HIS A 257 11.33 -12.78 -0.76
C HIS A 257 12.02 -13.83 -1.63
N GLU A 258 12.08 -15.09 -1.21
CA GLU A 258 12.60 -16.20 -2.00
C GLU A 258 11.83 -16.36 -3.32
N ILE A 259 10.50 -16.43 -3.25
CA ILE A 259 9.64 -16.63 -4.43
C ILE A 259 9.60 -15.38 -5.31
N ASP A 260 9.52 -14.18 -4.71
CA ASP A 260 9.50 -12.91 -5.44
C ASP A 260 10.83 -12.64 -6.16
N ALA A 261 11.96 -12.96 -5.53
CA ALA A 261 13.28 -12.88 -6.16
C ALA A 261 13.36 -13.82 -7.36
N ALA A 262 12.90 -15.07 -7.23
CA ALA A 262 12.85 -16.02 -8.34
C ALA A 262 11.96 -15.52 -9.48
N LYS A 263 10.75 -15.01 -9.18
CA LYS A 263 9.84 -14.42 -10.18
C LYS A 263 10.51 -13.31 -10.99
N LYS A 264 11.38 -12.53 -10.36
CA LYS A 264 12.12 -11.41 -10.97
C LYS A 264 13.42 -11.85 -11.68
N ASP A 265 13.87 -13.08 -11.53
CA ASP A 265 15.12 -13.59 -12.10
C ASP A 265 14.93 -14.14 -13.53
N ILE A 266 14.53 -13.24 -14.44
CA ILE A 266 14.33 -13.57 -15.87
C ILE A 266 15.55 -13.30 -16.74
N GLY A 267 16.73 -13.07 -16.14
CA GLY A 267 17.95 -12.68 -16.86
C GLY A 267 18.45 -13.72 -17.85
N SER A 268 18.25 -15.00 -17.52
CA SER A 268 18.72 -16.16 -18.30
C SER A 268 17.82 -16.55 -19.47
N LEU A 269 16.55 -16.10 -19.48
CA LEU A 269 15.58 -16.40 -20.56
C LEU A 269 15.94 -15.64 -21.83
N HIS A 270 15.55 -16.06 -23.03
CA HIS A 270 15.69 -15.20 -24.22
C HIS A 270 14.62 -14.09 -24.24
N LEU A 271 14.82 -13.01 -25.01
CA LEU A 271 13.82 -11.93 -25.11
C LEU A 271 12.45 -12.47 -25.55
N VAL A 272 12.41 -13.32 -26.58
CA VAL A 272 11.17 -13.93 -27.07
C VAL A 272 10.46 -14.75 -25.99
N ASP A 273 11.23 -15.37 -25.10
CA ASP A 273 10.73 -16.16 -23.98
C ASP A 273 10.11 -15.28 -22.90
N ILE A 274 10.72 -14.12 -22.64
CA ILE A 274 10.18 -13.12 -21.72
C ILE A 274 8.86 -12.57 -22.26
N LEU A 275 8.78 -12.25 -23.56
CA LEU A 275 7.56 -11.71 -24.18
C LEU A 275 6.40 -12.73 -24.16
N ARG A 276 6.68 -14.02 -24.33
CA ARG A 276 5.64 -15.08 -24.29
C ARG A 276 5.30 -15.57 -22.88
N LYS A 277 6.07 -15.20 -21.86
CA LYS A 277 5.91 -15.73 -20.49
C LYS A 277 4.53 -15.38 -19.90
N ASP A 278 4.19 -14.11 -19.86
CA ASP A 278 2.91 -13.59 -19.37
C ASP A 278 2.26 -12.77 -20.48
N TYR A 279 1.69 -13.50 -21.44
CA TYR A 279 1.13 -12.97 -22.68
C TYR A 279 -0.36 -13.26 -22.74
N LYS A 280 -1.15 -12.22 -23.07
CA LYS A 280 -2.58 -12.35 -23.35
C LYS A 280 -2.89 -11.81 -24.73
N GLU A 281 -3.79 -12.49 -25.45
CA GLU A 281 -4.29 -12.03 -26.74
C GLU A 281 -5.81 -12.12 -26.84
N TRP A 282 -6.42 -11.17 -27.54
CA TRP A 282 -7.85 -11.18 -27.81
C TRP A 282 -8.16 -10.47 -29.13
N THR A 283 -9.39 -10.63 -29.60
CA THR A 283 -9.90 -9.95 -30.80
C THR A 283 -11.01 -8.99 -30.40
N GLU A 284 -10.82 -7.70 -30.71
CA GLU A 284 -11.78 -6.65 -30.40
C GLU A 284 -12.82 -6.49 -31.52
N GLN A 285 -13.90 -5.75 -31.26
CA GLN A 285 -14.92 -5.43 -32.26
C GLN A 285 -14.27 -4.79 -33.51
N GLY A 286 -14.49 -5.40 -34.68
CA GLY A 286 -13.90 -4.96 -35.95
C GLY A 286 -12.72 -5.82 -36.45
N ASP A 287 -12.55 -7.05 -35.91
CA ASP A 287 -11.54 -8.02 -36.34
C ASP A 287 -10.11 -7.47 -36.22
N GLN A 288 -9.86 -6.76 -35.10
CA GLN A 288 -8.53 -6.30 -34.71
C GLN A 288 -7.98 -7.27 -33.68
N LYS A 289 -6.78 -7.81 -33.92
CA LYS A 289 -6.11 -8.73 -33.01
C LYS A 289 -5.13 -7.96 -32.12
N LEU A 290 -5.32 -8.01 -30.81
CA LEU A 290 -4.51 -7.33 -29.81
C LEU A 290 -3.71 -8.34 -29.01
N GLY A 291 -2.50 -7.96 -28.62
CA GLY A 291 -1.70 -8.73 -27.68
C GLY A 291 -1.03 -7.83 -26.65
N ILE A 292 -0.89 -8.34 -25.43
CA ILE A 292 -0.15 -7.67 -24.36
C ILE A 292 0.80 -8.65 -23.68
N SER A 293 2.04 -8.21 -23.45
CA SER A 293 3.01 -8.92 -22.61
C SER A 293 3.29 -8.12 -21.34
N SER A 294 3.15 -8.78 -20.19
CA SER A 294 3.50 -8.22 -18.88
C SER A 294 4.91 -8.67 -18.49
N VAL A 295 5.77 -7.72 -18.09
CA VAL A 295 7.19 -7.99 -17.82
C VAL A 295 7.63 -7.40 -16.49
N VAL A 296 8.36 -8.19 -15.70
CA VAL A 296 8.82 -7.81 -14.34
C VAL A 296 10.14 -7.01 -14.30
N LYS A 297 10.51 -6.41 -15.44
CA LYS A 297 11.76 -5.66 -15.65
C LYS A 297 11.48 -4.44 -16.54
N PRO A 298 12.25 -3.34 -16.40
CA PRO A 298 12.05 -2.14 -17.20
C PRO A 298 12.27 -2.39 -18.69
N LEU A 299 11.73 -1.51 -19.55
CA LEU A 299 11.91 -1.56 -20.99
C LEU A 299 13.40 -1.51 -21.38
N SER A 300 14.20 -0.78 -20.63
CA SER A 300 15.65 -0.66 -20.86
C SER A 300 16.40 -1.98 -20.68
N PHE A 301 15.94 -2.82 -19.75
CA PHE A 301 16.43 -4.20 -19.63
C PHE A 301 16.10 -5.02 -20.88
N LEU A 302 14.89 -4.88 -21.45
CA LEU A 302 14.51 -5.59 -22.67
C LEU A 302 15.29 -5.12 -23.90
N GLN A 303 15.59 -3.82 -24.00
CA GLN A 303 16.44 -3.27 -25.05
C GLN A 303 17.86 -3.83 -24.97
N ALA A 304 18.48 -3.76 -23.79
CA ALA A 304 19.81 -4.33 -23.56
C ALA A 304 19.85 -5.83 -23.88
N LYS A 305 18.77 -6.54 -23.55
CA LYS A 305 18.62 -7.96 -23.84
C LYS A 305 18.55 -8.25 -25.33
N ALA A 306 17.72 -7.51 -26.07
CA ALA A 306 17.66 -7.61 -27.52
C ALA A 306 19.03 -7.36 -28.17
N GLN A 307 19.76 -6.36 -27.68
CA GLN A 307 21.08 -6.00 -28.18
C GLN A 307 22.13 -7.08 -27.92
N ASN A 308 22.08 -7.72 -26.75
CA ASN A 308 23.00 -8.81 -26.40
C ASN A 308 22.70 -10.12 -27.16
N GLU A 309 21.46 -10.31 -27.59
CA GLU A 309 21.01 -11.48 -28.35
C GLU A 309 21.19 -11.30 -29.87
N ALA A 310 21.41 -10.07 -30.34
CA ALA A 310 21.67 -9.78 -31.75
C ALA A 310 23.09 -10.18 -32.16
N ASP A 311 23.22 -10.83 -33.31
CA ASP A 311 24.53 -11.05 -33.95
C ASP A 311 25.11 -9.70 -34.42
N ASP A 312 26.43 -9.57 -34.33
CA ASP A 312 27.26 -8.36 -34.48
C ASP A 312 27.15 -7.66 -35.86
N VAL A 313 25.99 -7.08 -36.18
CA VAL A 313 25.73 -6.34 -37.42
C VAL A 313 25.04 -5.02 -37.08
N GLN A 314 25.83 -3.99 -36.83
CA GLN A 314 25.33 -2.62 -36.79
C GLN A 314 25.54 -1.98 -38.18
N SER A 315 24.45 -1.81 -38.92
CA SER A 315 24.35 -0.77 -39.94
C SER A 315 23.56 0.41 -39.37
N GLU A 316 23.98 1.65 -39.64
CA GLU A 316 23.35 2.86 -39.08
C GLU A 316 21.91 3.11 -39.59
N ASP A 317 21.44 2.33 -40.58
CA ASP A 317 20.13 2.46 -41.23
C ASP A 317 19.14 1.33 -40.87
N GLU A 318 19.51 0.36 -40.03
CA GLU A 318 18.63 -0.78 -39.68
C GLU A 318 17.77 -0.52 -38.42
N GLU A 319 16.56 -1.10 -38.42
CA GLU A 319 15.65 -1.07 -37.27
C GLU A 319 16.30 -1.74 -36.05
N SER A 320 16.15 -1.16 -34.85
CA SER A 320 16.88 -1.66 -33.70
C SER A 320 16.52 -3.11 -33.37
N PRO A 321 17.46 -3.92 -32.81
CA PRO A 321 17.21 -5.33 -32.52
C PRO A 321 15.97 -5.56 -31.66
N PHE A 322 15.70 -4.65 -30.72
CA PHE A 322 14.50 -4.68 -29.88
C PHE A 322 13.21 -4.53 -30.70
N LEU A 323 13.17 -3.54 -31.59
CA LEU A 323 12.01 -3.29 -32.45
C LEU A 323 11.81 -4.42 -33.46
N ALA A 324 12.90 -4.94 -34.03
CA ALA A 324 12.86 -6.09 -34.93
C ALA A 324 12.27 -7.33 -34.22
N ALA A 325 12.76 -7.65 -33.02
CA ALA A 325 12.26 -8.78 -32.23
C ALA A 325 10.78 -8.64 -31.87
N ILE A 326 10.33 -7.44 -31.50
CA ILE A 326 8.92 -7.18 -31.23
C ILE A 326 8.07 -7.33 -32.49
N ARG A 327 8.54 -6.80 -33.62
CA ARG A 327 7.83 -6.90 -34.89
C ARG A 327 7.68 -8.36 -35.33
N ASP A 328 8.72 -9.16 -35.17
CA ASP A 328 8.67 -10.59 -35.50
C ASP A 328 7.72 -11.34 -34.57
N PHE A 329 7.77 -11.06 -33.26
CA PHE A 329 6.82 -11.61 -32.28
C PHE A 329 5.36 -11.31 -32.65
N ALA A 330 5.09 -10.07 -33.08
CA ALA A 330 3.76 -9.63 -33.49
C ALA A 330 3.33 -10.24 -34.83
N LYS A 331 4.23 -10.35 -35.81
CA LYS A 331 3.96 -10.99 -37.11
C LYS A 331 3.61 -12.47 -36.95
N ASP A 332 4.36 -13.20 -36.14
CA ASP A 332 4.14 -14.63 -35.90
C ASP A 332 2.72 -14.92 -35.37
N ARG A 333 2.14 -13.95 -34.65
CA ARG A 333 0.78 -14.05 -34.08
C ARG A 333 -0.27 -13.28 -34.85
N SER A 334 0.11 -12.64 -35.97
CA SER A 334 -0.76 -11.78 -36.78
C SER A 334 -1.44 -10.67 -35.97
N LEU A 335 -0.69 -10.01 -35.07
CA LEU A 335 -1.21 -8.93 -34.23
C LEU A 335 -1.31 -7.62 -35.01
N ASP A 336 -2.40 -6.90 -34.76
CA ASP A 336 -2.61 -5.55 -35.26
C ASP A 336 -2.06 -4.49 -34.31
N LEU A 337 -2.19 -4.76 -33.01
CA LEU A 337 -1.68 -3.92 -31.92
C LEU A 337 -0.99 -4.81 -30.90
N TYR A 338 0.22 -4.44 -30.53
CA TYR A 338 0.99 -5.13 -29.50
C TYR A 338 1.46 -4.14 -28.43
N THR A 339 1.29 -4.54 -27.18
CA THR A 339 1.59 -3.75 -26.01
C THR A 339 2.55 -4.50 -25.10
N ILE A 340 3.52 -3.81 -24.51
CA ILE A 340 4.35 -4.35 -23.42
C ILE A 340 4.11 -3.48 -22.20
N MET A 341 3.70 -4.09 -21.09
CA MET A 341 3.55 -3.44 -19.81
C MET A 341 4.64 -3.93 -18.87
N THR A 342 5.48 -3.03 -18.38
CA THR A 342 6.51 -3.38 -17.40
C THR A 342 6.05 -3.05 -15.99
N THR A 343 6.52 -3.81 -15.01
CA THR A 343 6.31 -3.54 -13.59
C THR A 343 7.57 -3.91 -12.83
N TYR A 344 8.20 -2.95 -12.17
CA TYR A 344 9.46 -3.17 -11.46
C TYR A 344 9.60 -2.22 -10.28
N THR A 345 10.56 -2.51 -9.41
CA THR A 345 10.95 -1.63 -8.32
C THR A 345 12.20 -0.86 -8.75
N SER A 346 12.18 0.47 -8.68
CA SER A 346 13.31 1.32 -9.02
C SER A 346 14.48 1.15 -8.04
N ALA A 347 15.63 1.76 -8.36
CA ALA A 347 16.77 1.81 -7.44
C ALA A 347 16.44 2.55 -6.12
N ASP A 348 15.44 3.43 -6.13
CA ASP A 348 14.96 4.18 -4.97
C ASP A 348 13.85 3.45 -4.21
N GLU A 349 13.67 2.14 -4.45
CA GLU A 349 12.64 1.28 -3.85
C GLU A 349 11.19 1.69 -4.19
N GLU A 350 10.99 2.52 -5.21
CA GLU A 350 9.66 2.91 -5.66
C GLU A 350 9.09 1.93 -6.70
N PHE A 351 7.79 1.66 -6.60
CA PHE A 351 7.07 0.87 -7.59
C PHE A 351 6.89 1.67 -8.89
N GLN A 352 7.32 1.13 -10.01
CA GLN A 352 7.27 1.76 -11.32
C GLN A 352 6.56 0.86 -12.34
N ARG A 353 5.87 1.49 -13.29
CA ARG A 353 5.28 0.82 -14.46
C ARG A 353 5.54 1.63 -15.72
N GLU A 354 5.82 0.92 -16.80
CA GLU A 354 5.95 1.51 -18.14
C GLU A 354 5.00 0.83 -19.11
N LEU A 355 4.61 1.54 -20.16
CA LEU A 355 3.73 1.06 -21.19
C LEU A 355 4.32 1.37 -22.57
N PHE A 356 4.60 0.32 -23.34
CA PHE A 356 4.94 0.41 -24.74
C PHE A 356 3.74 -0.01 -25.58
N VAL A 357 3.33 0.81 -26.54
CA VAL A 357 2.21 0.53 -27.45
C VAL A 357 2.70 0.61 -28.89
N TRP A 358 2.43 -0.42 -29.70
CA TRP A 358 2.74 -0.43 -31.13
C TRP A 358 1.56 -0.96 -31.96
N ALA A 359 0.97 -0.07 -32.77
CA ALA A 359 0.10 -0.46 -33.88
C ALA A 359 0.93 -0.79 -35.11
N LEU A 360 0.89 -2.06 -35.53
CA LEU A 360 1.64 -2.59 -36.67
C LEU A 360 0.87 -2.52 -37.99
N THR A 361 -0.44 -2.27 -37.93
CA THR A 361 -1.30 -2.16 -39.11
C THR A 361 -2.06 -0.84 -39.15
N SER A 362 -2.33 -0.33 -40.37
CA SER A 362 -3.03 0.95 -40.57
C SER A 362 -4.43 0.97 -39.95
N LYS A 363 -5.10 -0.19 -39.84
CA LYS A 363 -6.41 -0.29 -39.18
C LYS A 363 -6.34 -0.07 -37.67
N ALA A 364 -5.23 -0.45 -37.02
CA ALA A 364 -5.02 -0.28 -35.58
C ALA A 364 -4.46 1.09 -35.19
N VAL A 365 -3.83 1.83 -36.12
CA VAL A 365 -3.25 3.16 -35.83
C VAL A 365 -4.28 4.11 -35.20
N SER A 366 -5.50 4.16 -35.75
CA SER A 366 -6.54 5.04 -35.20
C SER A 366 -6.98 4.61 -33.79
N ALA A 367 -6.98 3.31 -33.50
CA ALA A 367 -7.34 2.78 -32.19
C ALA A 367 -6.24 3.05 -31.16
N ALA A 368 -4.97 2.84 -31.52
CA ALA A 368 -3.83 3.14 -30.65
C ALA A 368 -3.73 4.63 -30.29
N LYS A 369 -3.95 5.54 -31.25
CA LYS A 369 -4.00 6.98 -30.97
C LYS A 369 -5.12 7.34 -30.00
N ARG A 370 -6.34 6.85 -30.25
CA ARG A 370 -7.48 7.07 -29.33
C ARG A 370 -7.22 6.49 -27.93
N PHE A 371 -6.57 5.32 -27.85
CA PHE A 371 -6.21 4.71 -26.58
C PHE A 371 -5.23 5.61 -25.82
N VAL A 372 -4.14 6.05 -26.46
CA VAL A 372 -3.18 6.96 -25.83
C VAL A 372 -3.89 8.24 -25.37
N ASP A 373 -4.71 8.87 -26.22
CA ASP A 373 -5.41 10.11 -25.87
C ASP A 373 -6.39 9.94 -24.69
N ALA A 374 -7.17 8.85 -24.68
CA ALA A 374 -8.16 8.61 -23.62
C ALA A 374 -7.54 8.11 -22.32
N ALA A 375 -6.53 7.23 -22.41
CA ALA A 375 -5.89 6.61 -21.26
C ALA A 375 -4.81 7.51 -20.63
N SER A 376 -4.39 8.59 -21.30
CA SER A 376 -3.37 9.51 -20.75
C SER A 376 -3.76 10.08 -19.40
N GLU A 377 -5.04 10.44 -19.21
CA GLU A 377 -5.54 10.96 -17.94
C GLU A 377 -5.78 9.86 -16.91
N GLU A 378 -6.37 8.73 -17.32
CA GLU A 378 -6.76 7.63 -16.44
C GLU A 378 -5.56 6.86 -15.89
N LEU A 379 -4.58 6.57 -16.76
CA LEU A 379 -3.36 5.84 -16.40
C LEU A 379 -2.20 6.77 -16.03
N GLY A 380 -2.38 8.09 -16.11
CA GLY A 380 -1.32 9.07 -15.87
C GLY A 380 -0.12 8.85 -16.77
N LEU A 381 -0.35 8.69 -18.09
CA LEU A 381 0.72 8.41 -19.04
C LEU A 381 1.63 9.64 -19.19
N GLU A 382 2.88 9.49 -18.80
CA GLU A 382 3.94 10.49 -18.98
C GLU A 382 4.85 10.06 -20.13
N ASP A 383 5.44 11.03 -20.84
CA ASP A 383 6.40 10.70 -21.90
C ASP A 383 7.62 9.99 -21.29
N TRP A 384 8.05 8.92 -21.95
CA TRP A 384 9.17 8.11 -21.48
C TRP A 384 10.51 8.82 -21.74
N TYR A 385 11.21 9.19 -20.66
CA TYR A 385 12.55 9.76 -20.68
C TYR A 385 13.48 8.96 -19.78
N GLU A 386 14.29 8.07 -20.35
CA GLU A 386 15.37 7.44 -19.59
C GLU A 386 16.72 8.06 -19.99
N ALA A 387 17.38 8.71 -19.01
CA ALA A 387 18.68 9.37 -19.18
C ALA A 387 19.84 8.40 -19.53
N GLN A 388 19.58 7.08 -19.50
CA GLN A 388 20.55 6.01 -19.76
C GLN A 388 20.14 5.08 -20.92
N SER A 389 19.06 5.39 -21.64
CA SER A 389 18.66 4.59 -22.81
C SER A 389 19.65 4.78 -23.96
N VAL A 390 20.14 3.66 -24.49
CA VAL A 390 21.09 3.62 -25.62
C VAL A 390 20.40 4.05 -26.92
N GLU A 391 19.06 4.00 -26.97
CA GLU A 391 18.27 4.27 -28.16
C GLU A 391 17.08 5.18 -27.86
N LYS A 392 16.91 6.23 -28.67
CA LYS A 392 15.62 6.91 -28.76
C LYS A 392 14.63 5.91 -29.37
N LEU A 393 13.71 5.37 -28.57
CA LEU A 393 12.43 4.83 -29.03
C LEU A 393 11.67 5.99 -29.71
N SER A 394 12.06 6.33 -30.94
CA SER A 394 11.51 7.45 -31.67
C SER A 394 10.02 7.18 -31.89
N SER A 395 9.18 8.04 -31.32
CA SER A 395 7.76 8.07 -31.65
C SER A 395 7.64 8.17 -33.17
N SER A 396 7.10 7.11 -33.78
CA SER A 396 6.83 7.08 -35.21
C SER A 396 5.33 7.30 -35.36
N GLU A 397 4.97 8.45 -35.91
CA GLU A 397 3.59 8.78 -36.26
C GLU A 397 3.43 8.70 -37.79
N GLY A 398 3.05 7.52 -38.28
CA GLY A 398 2.71 7.31 -39.69
C GLY A 398 1.27 6.85 -39.87
N ASP A 399 0.77 6.93 -41.10
CA ASP A 399 -0.55 6.38 -41.47
C ASP A 399 -0.55 4.85 -41.53
N LYS A 400 0.64 4.22 -41.53
CA LYS A 400 0.82 2.76 -41.63
C LYS A 400 1.14 2.09 -40.28
N GLU A 401 1.94 2.75 -39.44
CA GLU A 401 2.37 2.25 -38.14
C GLU A 401 2.41 3.41 -37.13
N PHE A 402 2.09 3.11 -35.87
CA PHE A 402 2.14 4.06 -34.76
C PHE A 402 2.76 3.40 -33.53
N ARG A 403 3.74 4.05 -32.90
CA ARG A 403 4.37 3.54 -31.68
C ARG A 403 4.65 4.63 -30.65
N LYS A 404 4.46 4.32 -29.36
CA LYS A 404 4.73 5.24 -28.25
C LYS A 404 5.13 4.50 -26.97
N CYS A 405 5.97 5.14 -26.16
CA CYS A 405 6.41 4.67 -24.85
C CYS A 405 5.97 5.66 -23.77
N HIS A 406 5.51 5.14 -22.64
CA HIS A 406 5.04 5.94 -21.52
C HIS A 406 5.50 5.40 -20.16
N PHE A 407 5.71 6.29 -19.20
CA PHE A 407 5.63 5.95 -17.78
C PHE A 407 4.16 5.99 -17.34
N ILE A 408 3.74 5.09 -16.46
CA ILE A 408 2.43 5.14 -15.80
C ILE A 408 2.65 5.81 -14.44
N GLY A 409 2.14 7.03 -14.27
CA GLY A 409 2.32 7.80 -13.06
C GLY A 409 1.75 7.10 -11.82
N ILE A 410 2.53 7.08 -10.74
CA ILE A 410 2.18 6.51 -9.41
C ILE A 410 0.97 7.22 -8.76
N GLY A 411 0.47 8.29 -9.38
CA GLY A 411 -0.61 9.13 -8.87
C GLY A 411 -1.98 8.45 -8.75
N VAL A 412 -2.24 7.30 -9.38
CA VAL A 412 -3.62 6.77 -9.54
C VAL A 412 -4.09 5.86 -8.39
N GLU A 413 -3.20 5.22 -7.62
CA GLU A 413 -3.61 4.29 -6.54
C GLU A 413 -4.25 4.99 -5.33
N ARG A 414 -4.05 6.29 -5.13
CA ARG A 414 -4.70 7.06 -4.05
C ARG A 414 -6.11 7.55 -4.39
N TYR A 415 -6.56 7.43 -5.64
CA TYR A 415 -7.86 7.95 -6.08
C TYR A 415 -9.00 6.92 -6.00
N LEU A 416 -8.68 5.63 -5.98
CA LEU A 416 -9.68 4.55 -6.01
C LEU A 416 -10.53 4.45 -4.74
N ASP A 417 -10.05 4.95 -3.59
CA ASP A 417 -10.83 4.97 -2.34
C ASP A 417 -12.00 5.98 -2.35
N VAL A 418 -11.95 7.01 -3.20
CA VAL A 418 -13.05 7.96 -3.39
C VAL A 418 -14.04 7.48 -4.46
N PHE A 419 -13.61 6.57 -5.34
CA PHE A 419 -14.39 6.04 -6.46
C PHE A 419 -15.61 5.21 -6.02
N ARG A 420 -15.62 4.72 -4.77
CA ARG A 420 -16.71 3.89 -4.23
C ARG A 420 -17.92 4.68 -3.70
N SER A 421 -17.89 6.01 -3.69
CA SER A 421 -19.07 6.83 -3.38
C SER A 421 -19.61 7.48 -4.66
N GLU A 422 -20.74 6.97 -5.16
CA GLU A 422 -21.44 7.35 -6.41
C GLU A 422 -21.77 8.87 -6.55
N SER A 423 -20.76 9.73 -6.69
CA SER A 423 -20.94 11.19 -6.71
C SER A 423 -20.04 11.84 -7.75
N GLN A 424 -20.47 11.76 -9.01
CA GLN A 424 -19.75 12.29 -10.19
C GLN A 424 -19.42 13.79 -10.09
N LYS A 425 -20.25 14.59 -9.39
CA LYS A 425 -20.03 16.04 -9.20
C LYS A 425 -18.96 16.36 -8.17
N GLU A 426 -18.80 15.51 -7.15
CA GLU A 426 -17.80 15.70 -6.12
C GLU A 426 -16.40 15.33 -6.61
N PHE A 427 -16.31 14.33 -7.50
CA PHE A 427 -15.07 13.94 -8.18
C PHE A 427 -14.50 15.07 -9.05
N VAL A 428 -15.31 15.69 -9.92
CA VAL A 428 -14.86 16.78 -10.81
C VAL A 428 -14.32 17.96 -10.01
N THR A 429 -14.99 18.32 -8.92
CA THR A 429 -14.57 19.45 -8.08
C THR A 429 -13.25 19.16 -7.36
N LEU A 430 -13.00 17.91 -6.96
CA LEU A 430 -11.75 17.49 -6.32
C LEU A 430 -10.61 17.34 -7.32
N TYR A 431 -10.91 16.85 -8.53
CA TYR A 431 -9.96 16.69 -9.61
C TYR A 431 -9.43 18.04 -10.14
N GLU A 432 -10.32 19.00 -10.41
CA GLU A 432 -9.95 20.36 -10.81
C GLU A 432 -9.07 21.03 -9.75
N ALA A 433 -9.43 20.86 -8.49
CA ALA A 433 -8.68 21.39 -7.36
C ALA A 433 -7.25 20.81 -7.25
N VAL A 434 -7.06 19.51 -7.50
CA VAL A 434 -5.72 18.91 -7.50
C VAL A 434 -4.89 19.40 -8.68
N ASN A 435 -5.52 19.54 -9.86
CA ASN A 435 -4.80 19.99 -11.04
C ASN A 435 -4.34 21.45 -10.89
N ASP A 436 -5.15 22.30 -10.27
CA ASP A 436 -4.78 23.67 -9.89
C ASP A 436 -3.60 23.71 -8.90
N VAL A 437 -3.56 22.80 -7.91
CA VAL A 437 -2.43 22.64 -6.97
C VAL A 437 -1.16 22.22 -7.72
N ARG A 438 -1.24 21.23 -8.60
CA ARG A 438 -0.09 20.73 -9.38
C ARG A 438 0.48 21.83 -10.26
N ASN A 439 -0.38 22.53 -11.01
CA ASN A 439 0.01 23.67 -11.85
C ASN A 439 0.66 24.80 -11.01
N SER A 440 0.15 25.05 -9.80
CA SER A 440 0.75 26.04 -8.89
C SER A 440 2.11 25.58 -8.31
N CYS A 441 2.31 24.29 -8.08
CA CYS A 441 3.58 23.71 -7.66
C CYS A 441 4.63 23.75 -8.77
N ASP A 442 4.24 23.44 -10.00
CA ASP A 442 5.12 23.48 -11.17
C ASP A 442 5.55 24.92 -11.48
N ALA A 443 4.63 25.89 -11.37
CA ALA A 443 4.95 27.31 -11.42
C ALA A 443 5.96 27.70 -10.33
N MET A 444 5.79 27.21 -9.08
CA MET A 444 6.70 27.51 -7.97
C MET A 444 8.09 26.88 -8.15
N ARG A 445 8.20 25.67 -8.71
CA ARG A 445 9.49 25.04 -9.07
C ARG A 445 10.22 25.82 -10.16
N HIS A 446 9.49 26.33 -11.14
CA HIS A 446 10.05 27.22 -12.17
C HIS A 446 10.54 28.54 -11.58
N TYR A 447 9.86 29.11 -10.57
CA TYR A 447 10.34 30.30 -9.86
C TYR A 447 11.55 30.05 -8.96
N ALA A 448 11.60 28.92 -8.24
CA ALA A 448 12.75 28.56 -7.41
C ALA A 448 14.04 28.35 -8.23
N SER A 449 13.89 27.97 -9.51
CA SER A 449 15.00 27.82 -10.47
C SER A 449 15.56 29.18 -10.97
N LEU A 450 14.88 30.28 -10.66
CA LEU A 450 15.26 31.65 -11.06
C LEU A 450 15.81 32.49 -9.88
N ASP A 451 16.00 31.88 -8.70
CA ASP A 451 16.53 32.58 -7.53
C ASP A 451 18.01 32.96 -7.73
N PRO A 452 18.40 34.26 -7.73
CA PRO A 452 19.78 34.67 -8.02
C PRO A 452 20.81 34.29 -6.95
N ASP A 453 20.38 33.85 -5.77
CA ASP A 453 21.25 33.62 -4.60
C ASP A 453 21.70 32.15 -4.43
N SER A 454 21.34 31.23 -5.32
CA SER A 454 21.99 29.92 -5.40
C SER A 454 23.34 30.05 -6.12
N HIS A 455 24.38 30.40 -5.37
CA HIS A 455 25.76 30.37 -5.83
C HIS A 455 26.24 28.93 -6.11
N GLU A 456 25.88 28.39 -7.28
CA GLU A 456 26.71 27.40 -7.98
C GLU A 456 26.84 27.82 -9.45
N LYS A 457 28.03 28.27 -9.82
CA LYS A 457 28.37 28.64 -11.19
C LYS A 457 28.36 27.38 -12.06
N SER A 458 27.34 27.21 -12.88
CA SER A 458 27.44 26.41 -14.09
C SER A 458 27.62 27.34 -15.28
N GLU A 459 28.85 27.48 -15.74
CA GLU A 459 29.18 28.08 -17.03
C GLU A 459 28.71 27.11 -18.12
N ASN A 460 27.51 27.32 -18.67
CA ASN A 460 27.11 27.00 -20.04
C ASN A 460 25.64 27.37 -20.26
N ALA A 461 25.38 28.65 -20.54
CA ALA A 461 24.09 29.11 -21.05
C ALA A 461 24.32 29.84 -22.38
N ALA A 462 24.39 29.08 -23.46
CA ALA A 462 24.24 29.61 -24.81
C ALA A 462 22.83 29.28 -25.30
N HIS A 463 22.06 30.34 -25.58
CA HIS A 463 20.74 30.37 -26.21
C HIS A 463 19.58 29.68 -25.45
N VAL A 464 18.97 30.44 -24.55
CA VAL A 464 17.53 30.31 -24.27
C VAL A 464 16.86 31.62 -24.69
N ASP A 465 15.85 31.46 -25.54
CA ASP A 465 15.09 32.50 -26.23
C ASP A 465 14.44 33.51 -25.26
N GLU A 466 14.31 34.74 -25.74
CA GLU A 466 13.74 35.88 -25.02
C GLU A 466 12.25 35.67 -24.66
N THR A 467 11.94 35.91 -23.38
CA THR A 467 10.68 36.49 -22.87
C THR A 467 9.36 35.72 -23.07
N GLN A 468 9.06 34.81 -22.15
CA GLN A 468 7.71 34.72 -21.60
C GLN A 468 7.73 35.35 -20.20
N SER A 469 7.26 36.59 -20.07
CA SER A 469 7.08 37.20 -18.75
C SER A 469 5.93 36.48 -18.05
N ILE A 470 6.25 35.59 -17.12
CA ILE A 470 5.24 34.87 -16.34
C ILE A 470 4.57 35.89 -15.41
N SER A 471 3.33 36.29 -15.72
CA SER A 471 2.54 37.18 -14.87
C SER A 471 2.02 36.42 -13.66
N THR A 472 2.48 36.76 -12.46
CA THR A 472 1.83 36.27 -11.23
C THR A 472 0.58 37.11 -10.92
N PHE A 473 -0.31 36.61 -10.08
CA PHE A 473 -1.40 37.38 -9.49
C PHE A 473 -0.94 38.77 -8.97
N MET A 474 0.26 38.86 -8.38
CA MET A 474 0.81 40.14 -7.91
C MET A 474 1.07 41.13 -9.05
N HIS A 475 1.36 40.66 -10.27
CA HIS A 475 1.55 41.49 -11.46
C HIS A 475 0.22 41.93 -12.08
N GLU A 476 -0.86 41.19 -11.84
CA GLU A 476 -2.22 41.49 -12.30
C GLU A 476 -2.97 42.45 -11.36
N MET A 477 -2.48 42.62 -10.12
CA MET A 477 -3.05 43.56 -9.16
C MET A 477 -2.78 45.03 -9.54
N PRO A 478 -3.74 45.95 -9.28
CA PRO A 478 -3.49 47.38 -9.41
C PRO A 478 -2.24 47.79 -8.62
N PRO A 479 -1.35 48.64 -9.18
CA PRO A 479 -0.04 48.94 -8.59
C PRO A 479 -0.13 49.45 -7.16
N GLU A 480 -1.16 50.24 -6.85
CA GLU A 480 -1.38 50.80 -5.51
C GLU A 480 -1.80 49.74 -4.50
N VAL A 481 -2.63 48.77 -4.92
CA VAL A 481 -3.04 47.65 -4.06
C VAL A 481 -1.86 46.72 -3.79
N ARG A 482 -1.06 46.41 -4.82
CA ARG A 482 0.20 45.66 -4.66
C ARG A 482 1.15 46.36 -3.70
N ARG A 483 1.32 47.68 -3.81
CA ARG A 483 2.19 48.47 -2.93
C ARG A 483 1.76 48.36 -1.47
N VAL A 484 0.47 48.59 -1.18
CA VAL A 484 -0.09 48.49 0.17
C VAL A 484 0.03 47.08 0.73
N LEU A 485 -0.21 46.06 -0.09
CA LEU A 485 -0.12 44.66 0.33
C LEU A 485 1.33 44.25 0.65
N LEU A 486 2.29 44.65 -0.18
CA LEU A 486 3.72 44.42 0.09
C LEU A 486 4.22 45.18 1.32
N GLU A 487 3.74 46.42 1.53
CA GLU A 487 4.05 47.21 2.72
C GLU A 487 3.51 46.53 3.99
N PHE A 488 2.27 46.03 3.94
CA PHE A 488 1.67 45.27 5.05
C PHE A 488 2.41 43.96 5.35
N ILE A 489 2.75 43.18 4.32
CA ILE A 489 3.54 41.94 4.48
C ILE A 489 4.93 42.26 5.05
N SER A 490 5.56 43.33 4.57
CA SER A 490 6.86 43.80 5.07
C SER A 490 6.79 44.18 6.55
N GLU A 491 5.74 44.88 6.99
CA GLU A 491 5.54 45.20 8.40
C GLU A 491 5.34 43.95 9.25
N ILE A 492 4.55 42.96 8.80
CA ILE A 492 4.39 41.71 9.54
C ILE A 492 5.74 40.95 9.67
N ARG A 493 6.56 40.96 8.61
CA ARG A 493 7.82 40.20 8.57
C ARG A 493 8.95 40.85 9.37
N ASN A 494 9.06 42.18 9.33
CA ASN A 494 10.22 42.90 9.83
C ASN A 494 9.96 43.57 11.19
N ASN A 495 8.70 43.75 11.59
CA ASN A 495 8.33 44.42 12.84
C ASN A 495 7.67 43.45 13.82
N SER A 496 8.48 42.84 14.67
CA SER A 496 8.03 41.85 15.67
C SER A 496 7.01 42.40 16.66
N GLU A 497 7.12 43.69 17.02
CA GLU A 497 6.18 44.35 17.94
C GLU A 497 4.83 44.62 17.29
N PHE A 498 4.81 45.06 16.02
CA PHE A 498 3.57 45.25 15.26
C PHE A 498 2.76 43.96 15.17
N PHE A 499 3.41 42.85 14.82
CA PHE A 499 2.76 41.54 14.81
C PHE A 499 2.24 41.14 16.19
N ALA A 500 3.08 41.26 17.22
CA ALA A 500 2.70 40.93 18.60
C ALA A 500 1.51 41.76 19.10
N ASP A 501 1.47 43.06 18.79
CA ASP A 501 0.35 43.94 19.13
C ASP A 501 -0.94 43.55 18.42
N ARG A 502 -0.88 43.16 17.15
CA ARG A 502 -2.07 42.75 16.41
C ARG A 502 -2.67 41.46 16.97
N ILE A 503 -1.85 40.44 17.28
CA ILE A 503 -2.33 39.21 17.89
C ILE A 503 -2.83 39.45 19.32
N ALA A 504 -2.13 40.28 20.10
CA ALA A 504 -2.53 40.66 21.45
C ALA A 504 -3.90 41.38 21.48
N ASN A 505 -4.22 42.18 20.47
CA ASN A 505 -5.48 42.93 20.38
C ASN A 505 -6.69 42.13 19.87
N LEU A 506 -6.53 40.88 19.42
CA LEU A 506 -7.66 40.05 18.98
C LEU A 506 -8.67 39.84 20.12
N SER A 507 -9.98 39.74 19.86
CA SER A 507 -10.92 39.31 20.89
C SER A 507 -10.71 37.83 21.25
N GLN A 508 -11.29 37.35 22.36
CA GLN A 508 -11.23 35.93 22.72
C GLN A 508 -11.85 35.03 21.64
N GLN A 509 -12.95 35.46 21.02
CA GLN A 509 -13.60 34.74 19.92
C GLN A 509 -12.75 34.75 18.66
N GLN A 510 -12.09 35.87 18.35
CA GLN A 510 -11.19 35.98 17.21
C GLN A 510 -9.94 35.10 17.41
N LEU A 511 -9.36 35.08 18.62
CA LEU A 511 -8.23 34.20 18.93
C LEU A 511 -8.63 32.72 18.88
N ALA A 512 -9.83 32.37 19.35
CA ALA A 512 -10.34 31.00 19.22
C ALA A 512 -10.57 30.60 17.75
N SER A 513 -11.14 31.50 16.94
CA SER A 513 -11.32 31.29 15.49
C SER A 513 -9.99 31.24 14.73
N PHE A 514 -8.98 31.97 15.20
CA PHE A 514 -7.62 31.93 14.67
C PHE A 514 -6.96 30.56 14.87
N LEU A 515 -7.36 29.84 15.92
CA LEU A 515 -6.80 28.55 16.33
C LEU A 515 -7.66 27.34 15.98
N SER A 516 -8.88 27.52 15.44
CA SER A 516 -9.88 26.45 15.34
C SER A 516 -9.64 25.43 14.23
N PHE A 517 -8.78 25.73 13.26
CA PHE A 517 -8.80 25.05 11.96
C PHE A 517 -7.60 24.11 11.73
N ARG A 518 -6.61 24.09 12.63
CA ARG A 518 -5.47 23.15 12.63
C ARG A 518 -5.81 21.78 13.26
N GLN A 519 -7.03 21.29 13.13
CA GLN A 519 -7.42 19.92 13.52
C GLN A 519 -6.85 18.84 12.58
N SER A 520 -5.66 19.04 11.98
CA SER A 520 -5.01 18.03 11.12
C SER A 520 -4.38 16.88 11.92
N LEU A 521 -4.51 16.90 13.24
CA LEU A 521 -4.03 15.88 14.16
C LEU A 521 -5.17 15.22 14.96
N ASP A 522 -6.44 15.52 14.65
CA ASP A 522 -7.52 14.72 15.21
C ASP A 522 -7.46 13.31 14.59
N PRO A 523 -7.52 12.25 15.41
CA PRO A 523 -7.50 10.87 14.93
C PRO A 523 -8.64 10.65 13.95
N ILE A 524 -8.42 9.78 12.96
CA ILE A 524 -9.50 9.19 12.17
C ILE A 524 -10.58 8.75 13.17
N ASP A 525 -11.76 9.36 13.09
CA ASP A 525 -12.86 9.10 14.01
C ASP A 525 -13.09 7.58 14.09
N SER A 526 -12.71 6.98 15.22
CA SER A 526 -13.26 5.69 15.65
C SER A 526 -14.76 5.85 15.68
N VAL A 527 -15.45 5.04 14.88
CA VAL A 527 -16.91 4.91 14.94
C VAL A 527 -17.26 4.60 16.39
N ILE A 528 -17.97 5.53 17.04
CA ILE A 528 -18.45 5.55 18.45
C ILE A 528 -17.66 6.53 19.35
N ALA A 529 -18.05 7.81 19.31
CA ALA A 529 -17.92 8.74 20.44
C ALA A 529 -19.31 9.22 20.87
N HIS A 530 -20.02 8.37 21.61
CA HIS A 530 -21.18 8.79 22.41
C HIS A 530 -20.77 8.85 23.87
N THR A 531 -20.63 10.05 24.45
CA THR A 531 -21.07 10.38 25.82
C THR A 531 -20.77 11.84 26.17
N ALA A 532 -21.75 12.74 25.96
CA ALA A 532 -21.99 13.92 26.80
C ALA A 532 -23.45 14.37 26.60
N PRO A 533 -24.24 14.59 27.68
CA PRO A 533 -25.67 14.91 27.55
C PRO A 533 -25.85 16.39 27.23
N GLY A 534 -25.88 16.71 25.93
CA GLY A 534 -26.20 18.05 25.42
C GLY A 534 -26.97 17.91 24.11
N LYS A 535 -28.21 18.40 24.11
CA LYS A 535 -29.19 18.34 23.02
C LYS A 535 -28.60 18.81 21.68
N ALA A 536 -28.24 17.90 20.78
CA ALA A 536 -27.92 18.20 19.38
C ALA A 536 -28.37 17.06 18.47
N THR A 537 -28.98 17.44 17.36
CA THR A 537 -29.67 16.64 16.35
C THR A 537 -28.75 15.66 15.62
N SER A 538 -29.28 14.48 15.32
CA SER A 538 -28.68 13.43 14.48
C SER A 538 -28.17 13.97 13.13
N GLY A 539 -26.89 13.77 12.85
CA GLY A 539 -26.32 13.92 11.51
C GLY A 539 -24.95 13.24 11.49
N SER A 540 -24.76 12.25 10.62
CA SER A 540 -23.43 11.70 10.33
C SER A 540 -22.51 12.83 9.88
N SER A 541 -21.37 13.03 10.53
CA SER A 541 -20.36 13.98 10.06
C SER A 541 -19.60 13.40 8.87
N LYS A 542 -20.27 13.30 7.72
CA LYS A 542 -19.57 13.30 6.43
C LYS A 542 -18.86 14.65 6.33
N TRP A 543 -17.54 14.65 6.21
CA TRP A 543 -16.80 15.84 5.82
C TRP A 543 -17.32 16.30 4.44
N PRO A 544 -17.87 17.51 4.28
CA PRO A 544 -18.32 17.98 2.98
C PRO A 544 -17.13 18.06 2.03
N VAL A 545 -17.25 17.54 0.80
CA VAL A 545 -16.18 17.54 -0.21
C VAL A 545 -15.61 18.94 -0.47
N ARG A 546 -16.43 20.00 -0.34
CA ARG A 546 -15.95 21.39 -0.38
C ARG A 546 -14.82 21.68 0.60
N ARG A 547 -14.85 21.09 1.80
CA ARG A 547 -13.79 21.27 2.81
C ARG A 547 -12.52 20.48 2.49
N SER A 548 -12.65 19.32 1.84
CA SER A 548 -11.51 18.50 1.39
C SER A 548 -10.79 19.14 0.20
N VAL A 549 -11.57 19.67 -0.75
CA VAL A 549 -11.11 20.48 -1.89
C VAL A 549 -10.38 21.73 -1.41
N GLU A 550 -10.99 22.48 -0.49
CA GLU A 550 -10.34 23.60 0.17
C GLU A 550 -9.03 23.10 0.80
N HIS A 551 -9.07 22.17 1.76
CA HIS A 551 -7.86 21.66 2.42
C HIS A 551 -6.70 21.32 1.46
N LEU A 552 -7.02 20.67 0.33
CA LEU A 552 -6.07 20.30 -0.72
C LEU A 552 -5.48 21.53 -1.45
N LEU A 553 -6.32 22.47 -1.89
CA LEU A 553 -5.91 23.72 -2.58
C LEU A 553 -5.06 24.67 -1.72
N SER A 554 -5.03 24.51 -0.39
CA SER A 554 -4.26 25.42 0.46
C SER A 554 -2.84 25.01 0.79
N PHE A 555 -2.41 23.79 0.46
CA PHE A 555 -1.15 23.27 1.01
C PHE A 555 -1.07 23.39 2.55
N GLN A 556 -2.18 23.15 3.26
CA GLN A 556 -2.34 23.37 4.72
C GLN A 556 -2.32 24.85 5.18
N ARG A 557 -2.47 25.84 4.29
CA ARG A 557 -2.41 27.28 4.60
C ARG A 557 -3.78 27.98 4.65
N HIS A 558 -4.87 27.24 4.80
CA HIS A 558 -6.24 27.82 4.86
C HIS A 558 -6.57 28.50 6.16
N ASP A 559 -5.90 28.11 7.23
CA ASP A 559 -6.14 28.72 8.51
C ASP A 559 -5.31 29.99 8.66
N PRO A 560 -5.87 31.06 9.26
CA PRO A 560 -5.15 32.31 9.46
C PRO A 560 -3.79 32.14 10.15
N PHE A 561 -3.63 31.12 11.00
CA PHE A 561 -2.37 30.82 11.68
C PHE A 561 -1.32 30.26 10.70
N SER A 562 -1.65 29.24 9.91
CA SER A 562 -0.75 28.64 8.92
C SER A 562 -0.43 29.59 7.77
N ALA A 563 -1.37 30.45 7.36
CA ALA A 563 -1.11 31.52 6.39
C ALA A 563 -0.05 32.51 6.92
N LEU A 564 -0.19 32.96 8.16
CA LEU A 564 0.81 33.85 8.79
C LEU A 564 2.14 33.14 9.06
N LEU A 565 2.13 31.81 9.22
CA LEU A 565 3.34 31.05 9.53
C LEU A 565 4.14 30.66 8.29
N TYR A 566 3.48 30.22 7.21
CA TYR A 566 4.10 29.62 6.03
C TYR A 566 3.96 30.44 4.74
N THR A 567 2.98 31.36 4.65
CA THR A 567 2.83 32.23 3.46
C THR A 567 3.61 33.53 3.61
N VAL A 568 3.64 34.08 4.83
CA VAL A 568 4.32 35.35 5.11
C VAL A 568 5.83 35.19 5.20
N PHE A 569 6.33 34.06 5.68
CA PHE A 569 7.76 33.76 5.78
C PHE A 569 8.18 32.80 4.66
N ALA A 570 9.38 32.96 4.11
CA ALA A 570 9.88 32.04 3.09
C ALA A 570 10.23 30.65 3.68
N ASN A 571 10.21 29.62 2.83
CA ASN A 571 10.68 28.29 3.22
C ASN A 571 12.18 28.38 3.54
N SER A 572 12.56 28.04 4.78
CA SER A 572 13.93 28.16 5.23
C SER A 572 14.77 26.97 4.76
N SER A 573 15.95 27.24 4.18
CA SER A 573 16.94 26.23 3.76
C SER A 573 17.66 25.53 4.94
N GLY A 574 17.06 25.52 6.14
CA GLY A 574 17.63 24.96 7.37
C GLY A 574 17.45 25.86 8.61
N SER A 575 17.77 25.31 9.79
CA SER A 575 17.59 25.94 11.12
C SER A 575 18.45 27.19 11.36
N ASN A 576 19.49 27.40 10.56
CA ASN A 576 20.38 28.55 10.66
C ASN A 576 20.08 29.64 9.60
N SER A 577 18.97 29.52 8.87
CA SER A 577 18.56 30.56 7.92
C SER A 577 18.17 31.84 8.65
N THR A 578 18.56 32.99 8.09
CA THR A 578 18.11 34.30 8.57
C THR A 578 16.59 34.43 8.58
N GLU A 579 15.91 33.72 7.68
CA GLU A 579 14.45 33.71 7.61
C GLU A 579 13.81 32.92 8.76
N ASP A 580 14.42 31.79 9.14
CA ASP A 580 13.98 30.96 10.26
C ASP A 580 14.15 31.71 11.59
N PHE A 581 15.26 32.44 11.75
CA PHE A 581 15.48 33.31 12.89
C PHE A 581 14.43 34.43 12.97
N ARG A 582 14.14 35.11 11.86
CA ARG A 582 13.10 36.17 11.82
C ARG A 582 11.71 35.64 12.19
N ARG A 583 11.34 34.48 11.66
CA ARG A 583 10.07 33.80 11.97
C ARG A 583 10.00 33.47 13.47
N THR A 584 11.03 32.83 14.00
CA THR A 584 11.10 32.43 15.41
C THR A 584 11.09 33.65 16.34
N ASP A 585 11.82 34.72 16.02
CA ASP A 585 11.86 35.94 16.84
C ASP A 585 10.51 36.67 16.88
N THR A 586 9.84 36.78 15.73
CA THR A 586 8.53 37.44 15.60
C THR A 586 7.46 36.72 16.40
N TRP A 587 7.37 35.39 16.25
CA TRP A 587 6.39 34.58 16.98
C TRP A 587 6.72 34.45 18.47
N ALA A 588 8.00 34.37 18.85
CA ALA A 588 8.41 34.40 20.26
C ALA A 588 7.99 35.70 20.95
N THR A 589 8.11 36.83 20.24
CA THR A 589 7.70 38.15 20.74
C THR A 589 6.17 38.21 20.94
N ALA A 590 5.38 37.67 20.00
CA ALA A 590 3.93 37.55 20.15
C ALA A 590 3.52 36.67 21.35
N CYS A 591 4.14 35.49 21.49
CA CYS A 591 3.92 34.61 22.64
C CYS A 591 4.25 35.31 23.97
N ALA A 592 5.42 35.96 24.07
CA ALA A 592 5.84 36.67 25.29
C ALA A 592 4.86 37.78 25.70
N LYS A 593 4.32 38.52 24.72
CA LYS A 593 3.34 39.59 24.94
C LYS A 593 2.00 39.04 25.44
N ILE A 594 1.49 37.96 24.82
CA ILE A 594 0.24 37.30 25.24
C ILE A 594 0.36 36.71 26.65
N ILE A 595 1.51 36.10 26.97
CA ILE A 595 1.81 35.58 28.32
C ILE A 595 1.79 36.71 29.35
N THR A 596 2.44 37.83 29.04
CA THR A 596 2.54 38.99 29.95
C THR A 596 1.18 39.65 30.18
N GLN A 597 0.31 39.68 29.17
CA GLN A 597 -1.05 40.24 29.26
C GLN A 597 -2.07 39.27 29.89
N GLN A 598 -1.70 38.01 30.15
CA GLN A 598 -2.56 36.98 30.79
C GLN A 598 -3.94 36.83 30.17
N LYS A 599 -4.00 36.86 28.84
CA LYS A 599 -5.26 36.80 28.10
C LYS A 599 -5.85 35.38 28.14
N LEU A 600 -7.17 35.27 28.33
CA LEU A 600 -7.88 33.99 28.28
C LEU A 600 -7.70 33.32 26.91
N GLY A 601 -7.14 32.11 26.90
CA GLY A 601 -6.78 31.37 25.69
C GLY A 601 -5.30 31.44 25.30
N SER A 602 -4.46 32.12 26.11
CA SER A 602 -2.99 32.13 25.97
C SER A 602 -2.41 30.71 25.86
N ASP A 603 -2.90 29.80 26.69
CA ASP A 603 -2.37 28.45 26.79
C ASP A 603 -2.54 27.68 25.48
N LYS A 604 -3.74 27.76 24.87
CA LYS A 604 -4.03 27.11 23.58
C LYS A 604 -3.21 27.71 22.44
N PHE A 605 -3.03 29.03 22.44
CA PHE A 605 -2.19 29.71 21.44
C PHE A 605 -0.73 29.24 21.52
N ILE A 606 -0.17 29.18 22.74
CA ILE A 606 1.23 28.77 22.95
C ILE A 606 1.41 27.28 22.60
N MET A 607 0.47 26.41 22.98
CA MET A 607 0.49 25.00 22.60
C MET A 607 0.50 24.83 21.07
N MET A 608 -0.34 25.57 20.36
CA MET A 608 -0.39 25.53 18.89
C MET A 608 0.92 25.99 18.23
N VAL A 609 1.55 27.05 18.76
CA VAL A 609 2.87 27.50 18.30
C VAL A 609 3.93 26.43 18.56
N LEU A 610 3.92 25.79 19.73
CA LEU A 610 4.86 24.71 20.06
C LEU A 610 4.65 23.49 19.16
N ASP A 611 3.41 23.10 18.87
CA ASP A 611 3.09 22.01 17.94
C ASP A 611 3.59 22.31 16.52
N ALA A 612 3.38 23.54 16.05
CA ALA A 612 3.84 23.95 14.72
C ALA A 612 5.37 23.91 14.59
N TRP A 613 6.10 24.37 15.60
CA TRP A 613 7.57 24.30 15.60
C TRP A 613 8.09 22.88 15.83
N ALA A 614 7.40 22.06 16.63
CA ALA A 614 7.73 20.64 16.79
C ALA A 614 7.63 19.89 15.45
N GLY A 615 6.64 20.20 14.62
CA GLY A 615 6.48 19.61 13.28
C GLY A 615 7.44 20.15 12.21
N MET A 616 8.10 21.29 12.43
CA MET A 616 9.07 21.86 11.47
C MET A 616 10.45 21.19 11.52
N ARG A 617 10.72 20.35 12.53
CA ARG A 617 11.99 19.67 12.74
C ARG A 617 11.75 18.18 12.92
N GLU A 618 12.75 17.38 12.58
CA GLU A 618 12.71 15.95 12.90
C GLU A 618 12.77 15.75 14.42
N TRP A 619 11.88 14.90 14.93
CA TRP A 619 11.88 14.54 16.35
C TRP A 619 12.77 13.31 16.55
N SER A 620 13.95 13.53 17.13
CA SER A 620 14.94 12.50 17.42
C SER A 620 14.43 11.38 18.34
N GLY A 621 13.44 11.67 19.20
CA GLY A 621 12.81 10.70 20.08
C GLY A 621 11.89 9.69 19.39
N LYS A 622 11.60 9.85 18.09
CA LYS A 622 10.71 8.95 17.35
C LYS A 622 11.18 7.51 17.38
N ALA A 623 12.45 7.24 17.04
CA ALA A 623 12.99 5.88 16.98
C ALA A 623 13.01 5.20 18.36
N GLY A 624 13.36 5.94 19.41
CA GLY A 624 13.34 5.43 20.78
C GLY A 624 11.92 5.12 21.28
N LEU A 625 10.96 5.99 20.94
CA LEU A 625 9.55 5.78 21.28
C LEU A 625 8.94 4.61 20.49
N ASP A 626 9.31 4.44 19.22
CA ASP A 626 8.87 3.33 18.37
C ASP A 626 9.24 1.97 18.97
N LEU A 627 10.53 1.80 19.32
CA LEU A 627 11.01 0.58 19.99
C LEU A 627 10.33 0.34 21.33
N PHE A 628 10.14 1.39 22.13
CA PHE A 628 9.45 1.32 23.41
C PHE A 628 8.00 0.86 23.27
N LEU A 629 7.25 1.43 22.32
CA LEU A 629 5.85 1.09 22.11
C LEU A 629 5.69 -0.35 21.63
N MET A 630 6.58 -0.82 20.75
CA MET A 630 6.61 -2.21 20.31
C MET A 630 6.85 -3.18 21.49
N GLU A 631 7.86 -2.91 22.32
CA GLU A 631 8.19 -3.73 23.50
C GLU A 631 7.03 -3.76 24.52
N VAL A 632 6.44 -2.60 24.81
CA VAL A 632 5.36 -2.47 25.79
C VAL A 632 4.08 -3.16 25.33
N LEU A 633 3.74 -3.08 24.05
CA LEU A 633 2.57 -3.78 23.50
C LEU A 633 2.78 -5.30 23.52
N GLN A 634 4.00 -5.77 23.23
CA GLN A 634 4.34 -7.19 23.32
C GLN A 634 4.28 -7.71 24.76
N HIS A 635 4.95 -7.03 25.70
CA HIS A 635 4.98 -7.42 27.11
C HIS A 635 3.63 -7.20 27.81
N GLY A 636 2.82 -6.27 27.35
CA GLY A 636 1.49 -5.98 27.88
C GLY A 636 0.37 -6.87 27.33
N ALA A 637 0.66 -7.80 26.42
CA ALA A 637 -0.35 -8.64 25.77
C ALA A 637 -1.18 -9.46 26.79
N PHE A 638 -0.58 -9.90 27.90
CA PHE A 638 -1.29 -10.64 28.97
C PHE A 638 -2.41 -9.82 29.62
N LEU A 639 -2.36 -8.48 29.56
CA LEU A 639 -3.43 -7.62 30.08
C LEU A 639 -4.69 -7.68 29.20
N LEU A 640 -4.55 -8.13 27.95
CA LEU A 640 -5.64 -8.21 26.98
C LEU A 640 -6.27 -9.60 26.94
N GLU A 641 -5.64 -10.62 27.54
CA GLU A 641 -6.18 -11.97 27.64
C GLU A 641 -7.45 -11.97 28.51
N ARG A 642 -8.56 -12.43 27.92
CA ARG A 642 -9.83 -12.60 28.66
C ARG A 642 -9.71 -13.81 29.56
N ASP A 643 -9.89 -13.62 30.87
CA ASP A 643 -10.23 -14.72 31.78
C ASP A 643 -11.42 -15.49 31.19
N GLY A 644 -11.20 -16.76 30.85
CA GLY A 644 -12.14 -17.65 30.16
C GLY A 644 -13.37 -18.07 30.96
N ASN A 645 -13.92 -17.20 31.81
CA ASN A 645 -15.03 -17.54 32.70
C ASN A 645 -16.07 -16.42 32.85
N VAL A 646 -16.62 -15.90 31.74
CA VAL A 646 -17.93 -15.25 31.76
C VAL A 646 -18.76 -15.68 30.54
N SER A 647 -19.74 -16.54 30.81
CA SER A 647 -20.75 -17.01 29.86
C SER A 647 -21.56 -15.85 29.28
N VAL A 648 -21.61 -15.77 27.95
CA VAL A 648 -22.42 -14.81 27.20
C VAL A 648 -23.90 -15.13 27.40
N ARG A 649 -24.61 -14.31 28.19
CA ARG A 649 -26.08 -14.20 28.12
C ARG A 649 -26.46 -13.02 27.25
N HIS A 650 -27.20 -13.33 26.18
CA HIS A 650 -27.87 -12.35 25.33
C HIS A 650 -28.89 -11.54 26.14
N GLY A 651 -28.85 -10.20 25.99
CA GLY A 651 -29.94 -9.33 26.43
C GLY A 651 -29.48 -7.94 26.85
N SER A 652 -29.73 -6.95 25.98
CA SER A 652 -29.82 -5.50 26.24
C SER A 652 -29.58 -5.05 27.69
N GLN A 653 -28.39 -4.53 27.97
CA GLN A 653 -28.16 -3.40 28.88
C GLN A 653 -26.72 -2.89 28.72
N THR A 654 -26.58 -1.57 28.72
CA THR A 654 -25.33 -0.81 28.80
C THR A 654 -24.45 -1.37 29.93
N ALA A 655 -23.43 -2.14 29.58
CA ALA A 655 -22.40 -2.59 30.51
C ALA A 655 -21.16 -1.72 30.31
N ALA A 656 -20.78 -0.97 31.34
CA ALA A 656 -19.48 -0.33 31.41
C ALA A 656 -18.37 -1.39 31.16
N MET A 657 -17.34 -0.99 30.42
CA MET A 657 -16.15 -1.81 30.18
C MET A 657 -15.62 -2.34 31.52
N PRO A 658 -15.28 -3.64 31.65
CA PRO A 658 -14.75 -4.18 32.88
C PRO A 658 -13.46 -3.44 33.27
N PRO A 659 -13.20 -3.20 34.56
CA PRO A 659 -11.94 -2.60 34.99
C PRO A 659 -10.77 -3.50 34.58
N ILE A 660 -9.60 -2.86 34.39
CA ILE A 660 -8.31 -3.56 34.24
C ILE A 660 -8.22 -4.58 35.37
N MET A 661 -7.69 -5.78 35.09
CA MET A 661 -7.33 -6.72 36.14
C MET A 661 -6.47 -5.97 37.16
N ASP A 662 -7.03 -5.64 38.32
CA ASP A 662 -6.30 -5.06 39.46
C ASP A 662 -5.46 -6.18 40.10
N THR A 663 -4.51 -6.73 39.33
CA THR A 663 -3.53 -7.68 39.80
C THR A 663 -2.25 -6.93 40.15
N PRO A 664 -1.56 -7.28 41.25
CA PRO A 664 -0.26 -6.69 41.59
C PRO A 664 0.77 -6.79 40.45
N THR A 665 0.62 -7.78 39.56
CA THR A 665 1.44 -7.96 38.36
C THR A 665 1.19 -6.90 37.28
N ALA A 666 -0.05 -6.45 37.10
CA ALA A 666 -0.39 -5.38 36.18
C ALA A 666 0.18 -4.04 36.64
N ASP A 667 0.09 -3.75 37.94
CA ASP A 667 0.67 -2.53 38.52
C ASP A 667 2.20 -2.51 38.41
N GLU A 668 2.87 -3.63 38.70
CA GLU A 668 4.32 -3.75 38.53
C GLU A 668 4.75 -3.55 37.07
N PHE A 669 3.98 -4.09 36.12
CA PHE A 669 4.21 -3.88 34.68
C PHE A 669 4.12 -2.39 34.32
N PHE A 670 3.03 -1.72 34.71
CA PHE A 670 2.83 -0.32 34.37
C PHE A 670 3.86 0.60 35.02
N ASP A 671 4.32 0.30 36.24
CA ASP A 671 5.36 1.07 36.91
C ASP A 671 6.71 0.90 36.21
N LYS A 672 7.08 -0.33 35.83
CA LYS A 672 8.28 -0.59 35.01
C LYS A 672 8.21 0.10 33.66
N ALA A 673 7.07 -0.01 32.95
CA ALA A 673 6.88 0.63 31.65
C ALA A 673 6.95 2.17 31.75
N THR A 674 6.40 2.74 32.82
CA THR A 674 6.46 4.19 33.07
C THR A 674 7.90 4.65 33.35
N MET A 675 8.67 3.92 34.16
CA MET A 675 10.09 4.23 34.39
C MET A 675 10.91 4.11 33.10
N ARG A 676 10.67 3.05 32.31
CA ARG A 676 11.34 2.85 31.04
C ARG A 676 11.03 3.96 30.03
N LEU A 677 9.80 4.45 30.00
CA LEU A 677 9.44 5.63 29.20
C LEU A 677 10.31 6.84 29.58
N PHE A 678 10.54 7.11 30.87
CA PHE A 678 11.42 8.20 31.29
C PHE A 678 12.89 7.96 30.92
N GLU A 679 13.37 6.72 30.93
CA GLU A 679 14.71 6.38 30.45
C GLU A 679 14.87 6.64 28.95
N VAL A 680 13.87 6.24 28.15
CA VAL A 680 13.83 6.49 26.70
C VAL A 680 13.83 7.98 26.42
N LEU A 681 13.04 8.77 27.15
CA LEU A 681 12.99 10.22 27.02
C LEU A 681 14.27 10.91 27.53
N GLY A 682 14.98 10.28 28.47
CA GLY A 682 16.15 10.83 29.17
C GLY A 682 17.51 10.37 28.64
N ALA A 683 17.57 9.54 27.60
CA ALA A 683 18.83 9.02 27.04
C ALA A 683 19.80 10.16 26.65
N GLU A 684 21.05 10.05 27.14
CA GLU A 684 22.08 11.08 26.98
C GLU A 684 22.40 11.33 25.50
N SER A 685 22.35 12.61 25.10
CA SER A 685 22.61 13.16 23.75
C SER A 685 21.40 13.24 22.83
N GLY A 686 20.42 14.07 23.17
CA GLY A 686 19.46 14.64 22.20
C GLY A 686 18.56 13.63 21.47
N ALA A 687 18.50 12.37 21.91
CA ALA A 687 17.90 11.25 21.16
C ALA A 687 16.52 10.80 21.67
N GLY A 688 15.95 11.42 22.72
CA GLY A 688 14.68 10.96 23.30
C GLY A 688 13.70 12.05 23.76
N GLY A 689 14.14 13.30 23.88
CA GLY A 689 13.42 14.34 24.62
C GLY A 689 12.46 15.20 23.81
N ILE A 690 12.13 16.39 24.35
CA ILE A 690 11.30 17.41 23.69
C ILE A 690 11.81 17.71 22.27
N PRO A 691 10.94 17.80 21.25
CA PRO A 691 11.34 18.16 19.88
C PRO A 691 12.22 19.42 19.81
N ASN A 692 13.29 19.36 19.01
CA ASN A 692 14.26 20.45 18.89
C ASN A 692 13.62 21.79 18.47
N GLY A 693 12.66 21.75 17.54
CA GLY A 693 11.95 22.97 17.13
C GLY A 693 11.16 23.62 18.27
N ALA A 694 10.54 22.82 19.14
CA ALA A 694 9.85 23.34 20.32
C ALA A 694 10.82 23.92 21.36
N LEU A 695 12.02 23.35 21.49
CA LEU A 695 13.09 23.91 22.32
C LEU A 695 13.62 25.25 21.78
N GLU A 696 13.75 25.39 20.46
CA GLU A 696 14.17 26.63 19.79
C GLU A 696 13.21 27.78 20.10
N ILE A 697 11.90 27.60 19.81
CA ILE A 697 10.89 28.63 20.07
C ILE A 697 10.66 28.84 21.57
N GLY A 698 10.66 27.78 22.37
CA GLY A 698 10.52 27.86 23.83
C GLY A 698 11.64 28.68 24.47
N SER A 699 12.88 28.46 24.04
CA SER A 699 14.04 29.24 24.50
C SER A 699 13.96 30.71 24.05
N ALA A 700 13.48 30.97 22.82
CA ALA A 700 13.27 32.32 22.32
C ALA A 700 12.20 33.08 23.13
N ILE A 701 11.08 32.42 23.48
CA ILE A 701 10.03 32.98 24.34
C ILE A 701 10.60 33.35 25.72
N VAL A 702 11.39 32.45 26.32
CA VAL A 702 12.02 32.68 27.63
C VAL A 702 12.99 33.88 27.59
N ARG A 703 13.75 34.07 26.51
CA ARG A 703 14.62 35.24 26.30
C ARG A 703 13.81 36.54 26.18
N LYS A 704 12.67 36.54 25.48
CA LYS A 704 11.81 37.73 25.34
C LYS A 704 11.08 38.13 26.63
N LEU A 705 10.99 37.23 27.61
CA LEU A 705 10.36 37.46 28.93
C LEU A 705 11.33 38.01 30.00
N GLU A 706 12.48 38.58 29.59
CA GLU A 706 13.51 39.12 30.50
C GLU A 706 12.99 40.11 31.57
N SER A 707 11.93 40.86 31.25
CA SER A 707 11.32 41.83 32.16
C SER A 707 10.50 41.21 33.31
N SER A 708 10.12 39.92 33.23
CA SER A 708 9.24 39.29 34.22
C SER A 708 9.77 37.95 34.75
N LYS A 709 10.46 38.00 35.89
CA LYS A 709 11.03 36.82 36.58
C LYS A 709 10.00 35.72 36.85
N LYS A 710 8.75 36.08 37.18
CA LYS A 710 7.65 35.12 37.43
C LYS A 710 7.31 34.30 36.18
N HIS A 711 7.11 34.98 35.04
CA HIS A 711 6.74 34.30 33.79
C HIS A 711 7.92 33.49 33.20
N ARG A 712 9.16 33.99 33.35
CA ARG A 712 10.37 33.27 32.94
C ARG A 712 10.52 31.90 33.61
N ILE A 713 10.15 31.80 34.88
CA ILE A 713 10.17 30.54 35.64
C ILE A 713 8.99 29.66 35.23
N ALA A 714 7.81 30.23 34.98
CA ALA A 714 6.59 29.48 34.67
C ALA A 714 6.58 28.81 33.28
N VAL A 715 7.17 29.44 32.26
CA VAL A 715 7.11 28.94 30.87
C VAL A 715 7.76 27.56 30.69
N PRO A 716 8.97 27.28 31.19
CA PRO A 716 9.55 25.93 31.12
C PRO A 716 8.65 24.86 31.75
N TYR A 717 8.02 25.15 32.90
CA TYR A 717 7.07 24.23 33.53
C TYR A 717 5.84 23.99 32.66
N PHE A 718 5.29 25.05 32.05
CA PHE A 718 4.16 24.93 31.13
C PHE A 718 4.51 24.07 29.90
N VAL A 719 5.67 24.29 29.28
CA VAL A 719 6.14 23.51 28.13
C VAL A 719 6.28 22.04 28.50
N VAL A 720 6.89 21.73 29.64
CA VAL A 720 7.11 20.33 30.05
C VAL A 720 5.80 19.65 30.48
N SER A 721 5.04 20.23 31.42
CA SER A 721 3.90 19.52 32.02
C SER A 721 2.64 19.58 31.15
N ARG A 722 2.29 20.77 30.64
CA ARG A 722 1.02 20.99 29.94
C ARG A 722 1.10 20.72 28.45
N TRP A 723 2.18 21.14 27.80
CA TRP A 723 2.32 20.89 26.37
C TRP A 723 2.91 19.51 26.10
N PHE A 724 4.12 19.22 26.61
CA PHE A 724 4.82 17.98 26.27
C PHE A 724 4.13 16.73 26.85
N PHE A 725 4.01 16.59 28.18
CA PHE A 725 3.43 15.38 28.77
C PHE A 725 1.90 15.27 28.67
N SER A 726 1.18 16.39 28.73
CA SER A 726 -0.30 16.36 28.74
C SER A 726 -0.96 16.45 27.38
N SER A 727 -0.21 16.79 26.32
CA SER A 727 -0.75 16.96 24.97
C SER A 727 0.09 16.21 23.94
N PHE A 728 1.33 16.64 23.71
CA PHE A 728 2.17 16.13 22.63
C PHE A 728 2.52 14.64 22.80
N LEU A 729 3.17 14.28 23.91
CA LEU A 729 3.59 12.92 24.21
C LEU A 729 2.39 11.99 24.47
N LEU A 730 1.34 12.50 25.12
CA LEU A 730 0.09 11.75 25.30
C LEU A 730 -0.48 11.35 23.94
N SER A 731 -0.55 12.29 22.99
CA SER A 731 -1.00 12.02 21.63
C SER A 731 -0.05 11.07 20.90
N ALA A 732 1.27 11.26 21.02
CA ALA A 732 2.28 10.41 20.38
C ALA A 732 2.29 8.96 20.91
N ILE A 733 1.91 8.73 22.17
CA ILE A 733 1.80 7.38 22.74
C ILE A 733 0.47 6.71 22.39
N VAL A 734 -0.64 7.45 22.46
CA VAL A 734 -1.98 6.89 22.22
C VAL A 734 -2.26 6.73 20.73
N TYR A 735 -1.76 7.65 19.90
CA TYR A 735 -1.90 7.69 18.44
C TYR A 735 -0.54 7.89 17.75
N PRO A 736 0.39 6.92 17.86
CA PRO A 736 1.73 7.01 17.29
C PRO A 736 1.74 7.27 15.77
N GLU A 737 0.72 6.79 15.06
CA GLU A 737 0.55 6.99 13.62
C GLU A 737 0.52 8.47 13.21
N THR A 738 0.03 9.36 14.08
CA THR A 738 -0.05 10.81 13.82
C THR A 738 1.33 11.46 13.71
N GLN A 739 2.35 10.83 14.29
CA GLN A 739 3.74 11.29 14.28
C GLN A 739 4.63 10.46 13.33
N GLY A 740 4.03 9.51 12.58
CA GLY A 740 4.77 8.57 11.73
C GLY A 740 5.52 7.51 12.53
N ILE A 741 5.06 7.18 13.74
CA ILE A 741 5.59 6.11 14.60
C ILE A 741 4.67 4.89 14.45
N MET A 742 5.21 3.67 14.49
CA MET A 742 4.44 2.41 14.36
C MET A 742 3.60 2.31 13.06
N THR A 743 4.05 2.90 11.95
CA THR A 743 3.28 2.98 10.68
C THR A 743 3.02 1.63 10.01
N GLY A 744 3.78 0.59 10.37
CA GLY A 744 3.59 -0.79 9.91
C GLY A 744 2.79 -1.70 10.85
N TYR A 745 2.31 -1.21 12.01
CA TYR A 745 1.68 -2.03 13.04
C TYR A 745 0.22 -1.61 13.30
N HIS A 746 -0.70 -2.58 13.29
CA HIS A 746 -2.10 -2.34 13.65
C HIS A 746 -2.30 -2.42 15.18
N ILE A 747 -2.46 -1.25 15.83
CA ILE A 747 -2.72 -1.17 17.27
C ILE A 747 -4.24 -1.15 17.51
N THR A 748 -4.77 -2.18 18.18
CA THR A 748 -6.19 -2.30 18.52
C THR A 748 -6.64 -1.22 19.52
N ASP A 749 -7.91 -0.81 19.47
CA ASP A 749 -8.46 0.19 20.41
C ASP A 749 -8.34 -0.28 21.87
N ASP A 750 -8.51 -1.58 22.13
CA ASP A 750 -8.32 -2.16 23.48
C ASP A 750 -6.88 -1.96 23.99
N SER A 751 -5.88 -2.14 23.12
CA SER A 751 -4.47 -1.88 23.46
C SER A 751 -4.20 -0.39 23.72
N ARG A 752 -4.83 0.50 22.93
CA ARG A 752 -4.70 1.96 23.11
C ARG A 752 -5.26 2.39 24.45
N GLN A 753 -6.46 1.96 24.80
CA GLN A 753 -7.12 2.38 26.04
C GLN A 753 -6.53 1.71 27.28
N ARG A 754 -6.21 0.40 27.23
CA ARG A 754 -5.83 -0.38 28.42
C ARG A 754 -4.33 -0.40 28.68
N ILE A 755 -3.48 -0.20 27.68
CA ILE A 755 -2.02 -0.23 27.84
C ILE A 755 -1.46 1.19 27.65
N LEU A 756 -1.54 1.73 26.44
CA LEU A 756 -0.83 2.95 26.05
C LEU A 756 -1.33 4.18 26.80
N ARG A 757 -2.64 4.37 26.88
CA ARG A 757 -3.26 5.50 27.60
C ARG A 757 -2.98 5.45 29.10
N VAL A 758 -2.92 4.26 29.70
CA VAL A 758 -2.63 4.09 31.13
C VAL A 758 -1.19 4.53 31.42
N ILE A 759 -0.23 4.08 30.62
CA ILE A 759 1.19 4.47 30.74
C ILE A 759 1.35 5.98 30.57
N ALA A 760 0.75 6.55 29.51
CA ALA A 760 0.82 7.99 29.27
C ALA A 760 0.20 8.80 30.41
N THR A 761 -0.93 8.35 30.98
CA THR A 761 -1.59 9.00 32.12
C THR A 761 -0.76 8.89 33.41
N ARG A 762 -0.12 7.74 33.67
CA ARG A 762 0.79 7.56 34.82
C ARG A 762 2.00 8.50 34.72
N ALA A 763 2.64 8.56 33.54
CA ALA A 763 3.75 9.46 33.28
C ALA A 763 3.33 10.94 33.43
N GLN A 764 2.19 11.32 32.87
CA GLN A 764 1.61 12.66 33.00
C GLN A 764 1.39 13.03 34.48
N LYS A 765 0.81 12.13 35.27
CA LYS A 765 0.55 12.36 36.71
C LYS A 765 1.84 12.61 37.48
N ILE A 766 2.87 11.79 37.28
CA ILE A 766 4.18 11.95 37.96
C ILE A 766 4.77 13.34 37.67
N VAL A 767 4.75 13.78 36.41
CA VAL A 767 5.31 15.09 36.01
C VAL A 767 4.46 16.24 36.55
N LEU A 768 3.13 16.12 36.53
CA LEU A 768 2.24 17.12 37.13
C LEU A 768 2.48 17.27 38.63
N ASP A 769 2.63 16.16 39.36
CA ASP A 769 2.90 16.17 40.80
C ASP A 769 4.27 16.80 41.10
N MET A 770 5.32 16.46 40.34
CA MET A 770 6.64 17.07 40.47
C MET A 770 6.63 18.57 40.19
N THR A 771 6.02 18.99 39.08
CA THR A 771 5.99 20.40 38.66
C THR A 771 5.08 21.25 39.54
N TYR A 772 3.98 20.69 40.06
CA TYR A 772 3.13 21.34 41.05
C TYR A 772 3.89 21.55 42.37
N ASN A 773 4.57 20.51 42.88
CA ASN A 773 5.37 20.60 44.11
C ASN A 773 6.55 21.58 43.98
N TRP A 774 7.15 21.73 42.80
CA TRP A 774 8.19 22.74 42.56
C TRP A 774 7.65 24.17 42.40
N SER A 775 6.44 24.32 41.85
CA SER A 775 5.75 25.62 41.79
C SER A 775 5.35 26.13 43.17
N VAL A 776 4.90 25.24 44.06
CA VAL A 776 4.57 25.53 45.47
C VAL A 776 5.85 25.67 46.30
N GLY A 777 6.87 24.84 46.05
CA GLY A 777 8.18 24.95 46.67
C GLY A 777 8.88 26.28 46.39
N SER A 778 8.74 26.83 45.17
CA SER A 778 9.23 28.18 44.84
C SER A 778 8.44 29.32 45.49
N ILE A 779 7.19 29.07 45.91
CA ILE A 779 6.39 30.02 46.70
C ILE A 779 6.77 29.91 48.19
N CYS A 780 7.05 28.71 48.70
CA CYS A 780 7.52 28.49 50.07
C CYS A 780 8.99 28.89 50.30
N LEU A 781 9.84 28.87 49.27
CA LEU A 781 11.23 29.36 49.34
C LEU A 781 11.37 30.89 49.30
N ASN A 782 10.26 31.63 49.25
CA ASN A 782 10.24 33.09 49.47
C ASN A 782 9.83 33.46 50.92
N HIS A 783 9.72 32.48 51.82
CA HIS A 783 9.46 32.71 53.26
C HIS A 783 10.50 32.04 54.20
N VAL A 784 11.73 31.86 53.72
CA VAL A 784 12.92 31.66 54.57
C VAL A 784 14.00 32.62 54.15
#